data_AF-A0A6P5F2L2-F1
#
_entry.id   AF-A0A6P5F2L2-F1
#
_cell.length_a   1.000
_cell.length_b   1.000
_cell.length_c   1.000
_cell.angle_alpha   90.00
_cell.angle_beta   90.00
_cell.angle_gamma   90.00
#
_symmetry.space_group_name_H-M   'P 1'
#
loop_
_entity.id
_entity.type
_entity.pdbx_description
1 polymer ?
#
loop_
_entity_poly.entity_id
_entity_poly.type
_entity_poly.pdbx_seq_one_letter_code
_entity_poly.pdbx_strand_id
1 'polypeptide(L)'
;MYNIPLEEGRVIDLKISSRKLWMLKEIGPMLYEITQWSSNLENTCTYILQEDFVSEQLFQSSEHALDDLIWNNTAIFSSPKDQTVYFISSIFLRRLLQPGVHQYSALRETILEHKYLPDSEFRSLTVDGLRQEILAIIESEGAATNATATVYYWKNFCARFFNHWCQSSRPYGLLVDFDSDTLGLIRKGSVSLFRSLVGVEELIYGSSDEMHNLHSTGMNTELLFEVLRCMSHINNQLGRSAAALYYESLVSPIISSDDIIHQLLKILETGFSPSSSTSLVAQLGADAYLERRQLAHKSQRKFAVEMLLSLRSLHTKASNWTTVLDVVEKYLVYLSPPKSTQKSYFRRCYNVNSSVLVQATSQVARAMFESAFDLLLLLGYLVNVSGQVAMMQTDVVSVNLNLIPMAQDVLKKWLILHFTAITPTKPPAVEDFSSQLSSLHIGNNADKLSLNKKLGSVDFTLACLLDLPTSSEGQDILCSSFLLNPIHLIDLVRKFSSSILWGKSGEQSPVFSSPMTDLASVLLQDGQYEAAKNLFDILDIYSRNEKVSQIPASNNVERYALSHLRGFCLLLLAHNELTEVLKERKMREAIRCFFRAASGQEAPQALQSFSSETGFHISGECGSEAMWKLHYYQWAMQIFEQYGMSEGASQFALAALEQVDAIVGVGDGDEADYGLPEPATTIRGRLWSNVFKYALDLKHFKDAYCAIVSNTDDDSKYICLRRFVIVLCELGAIKVLCDGEIPFVGLVEKLEQELSWKAERSDISSRPNLYKVLYAFHANRNNWRKAASYMYRYSMRLKKEANLRGSSQTISSSLQERLYALSTALNALQLVDHAHAWIDSQNENEDEESPNKKPRNILVANSASLGIAPQSRGLQFCVDVEALEKEYVLTSAQYMLSLADDKFKISGRQELENLVDVLIQENFYDMAFTVIIKIWKGSALKRELERAFVAIAQDCCSNAVSPAKNHVKSSNLLLLYSEDGMYDGKSKSSPAAIDQIKGNGQWEALELYLEKYRKLHPRLPVTVAETLLYTDPQIELPLWLVQMFKGGRRVTSWGMTGRESDPATLFRLYVDYGRHAEATNLLLEYLESFASLRPADVINRKKMSAIWFPYTTIERLWCQLEEMQSAGRMVDQCDKLKQLLRGALSSHLMQVEVDSIDVLSSVPARQMDSSSS
;
A
#
# COMPACT_ATOMS: atom_id res chain seq x y z
N MET A 1 -59.25 28.29 -56.91
CA MET A 1 -57.86 27.85 -57.10
C MET A 1 -56.99 28.98 -56.62
N TYR A 2 -56.20 28.77 -55.56
CA TYR A 2 -55.23 29.75 -55.09
C TYR A 2 -53.85 29.32 -55.59
N ASN A 3 -53.10 30.25 -56.20
CA ASN A 3 -51.74 30.01 -56.66
C ASN A 3 -50.77 30.29 -55.50
N ILE A 4 -50.09 29.26 -55.02
CA ILE A 4 -49.05 29.40 -54.00
C ILE A 4 -47.72 29.68 -54.73
N PRO A 5 -47.06 30.83 -54.54
CA PRO A 5 -45.74 31.08 -55.09
C PRO A 5 -44.72 30.09 -54.52
N LEU A 6 -44.17 29.23 -55.40
CA LEU A 6 -43.02 28.41 -55.10
C LEU A 6 -41.76 29.28 -55.24
N GLU A 7 -41.44 30.06 -54.21
CA GLU A 7 -40.09 30.63 -54.10
C GLU A 7 -39.06 29.52 -53.87
N GLU A 8 -37.81 29.80 -54.29
CA GLU A 8 -36.68 28.89 -54.52
C GLU A 8 -36.55 27.73 -53.51
N GLY A 9 -36.33 26.52 -54.04
CA GLY A 9 -36.12 25.30 -53.24
C GLY A 9 -36.93 24.09 -53.72
N ARG A 10 -36.43 22.88 -53.44
CA ARG A 10 -37.11 21.62 -53.80
C ARG A 10 -38.14 21.27 -52.73
N VAL A 11 -39.42 21.17 -53.09
CA VAL A 11 -40.47 20.70 -52.18
C VAL A 11 -40.31 19.21 -51.91
N ILE A 12 -40.31 18.83 -50.63
CA ILE A 12 -40.22 17.43 -50.17
C ILE A 12 -41.60 16.87 -49.86
N ASP A 13 -42.40 17.60 -49.06
CA ASP A 13 -43.74 17.17 -48.65
C ASP A 13 -44.64 18.39 -48.37
N LEU A 14 -45.95 18.19 -48.46
CA LEU A 14 -46.97 19.20 -48.24
C LEU A 14 -48.17 18.60 -47.52
N LYS A 15 -48.58 19.21 -46.42
CA LYS A 15 -49.71 18.77 -45.59
C LYS A 15 -50.68 19.91 -45.33
N ILE A 16 -51.96 19.57 -45.34
CA ILE A 16 -53.06 20.51 -45.10
C ILE A 16 -53.74 20.10 -43.79
N SER A 17 -53.74 20.98 -42.79
CA SER A 17 -54.61 20.87 -41.62
C SER A 17 -55.88 21.70 -41.83
N SER A 18 -56.86 21.59 -40.92
CA SER A 18 -58.16 22.24 -41.06
C SER A 18 -58.10 23.78 -41.22
N ARG A 19 -56.98 24.42 -40.84
CA ARG A 19 -56.79 25.89 -40.93
C ARG A 19 -55.41 26.34 -41.42
N LYS A 20 -54.46 25.42 -41.66
CA LYS A 20 -53.07 25.74 -42.00
C LYS A 20 -52.55 24.85 -43.12
N LEU A 21 -51.76 25.43 -44.01
CA LEU A 21 -50.99 24.70 -45.01
C LEU A 21 -49.52 24.68 -44.58
N TRP A 22 -48.93 23.48 -44.55
CA TRP A 22 -47.54 23.25 -44.20
C TRP A 22 -46.79 22.73 -45.42
N MET A 23 -45.66 23.35 -45.73
CA MET A 23 -44.80 22.94 -46.84
C MET A 23 -43.37 22.77 -46.34
N LEU A 24 -42.77 21.62 -46.63
CA LEU A 24 -41.37 21.32 -46.34
C LEU A 24 -40.53 21.50 -47.63
N LYS A 25 -39.52 22.37 -47.57
CA LYS A 25 -38.64 22.71 -48.69
C LYS A 25 -37.17 22.42 -48.35
N GLU A 26 -36.38 22.08 -49.37
CA GLU A 26 -34.92 22.01 -49.35
C GLU A 26 -34.37 23.24 -50.11
N ILE A 27 -33.74 24.16 -49.37
CA ILE A 27 -33.24 25.45 -49.90
C ILE A 27 -31.78 25.32 -50.35
N GLY A 28 -31.00 24.51 -49.64
CA GLY A 28 -29.59 24.24 -49.91
C GLY A 28 -29.22 22.79 -49.60
N PRO A 29 -27.97 22.37 -49.85
CA PRO A 29 -27.54 21.01 -49.54
C PRO A 29 -27.69 20.74 -48.04
N MET A 30 -28.64 19.87 -47.69
CA MET A 30 -28.98 19.53 -46.30
C MET A 30 -29.51 20.67 -45.43
N LEU A 31 -30.01 21.75 -46.05
CA LEU A 31 -30.74 22.82 -45.35
C LEU A 31 -32.21 22.79 -45.75
N TYR A 32 -33.08 22.70 -44.74
CA TYR A 32 -34.50 22.50 -44.91
C TYR A 32 -35.29 23.56 -44.13
N GLU A 33 -36.42 23.96 -44.68
CA GLU A 33 -37.31 24.96 -44.11
C GLU A 33 -38.76 24.47 -44.16
N ILE A 34 -39.54 24.84 -43.15
CA ILE A 34 -40.99 24.66 -43.16
C ILE A 34 -41.67 26.01 -43.28
N THR A 35 -42.52 26.17 -44.29
CA THR A 35 -43.36 27.36 -44.43
C THR A 35 -44.80 27.04 -44.04
N GLN A 36 -45.36 27.83 -43.11
CA GLN A 36 -46.76 27.78 -42.70
C GLN A 36 -47.55 28.91 -43.37
N TRP A 37 -48.69 28.55 -43.96
CA TRP A 37 -49.64 29.50 -44.54
C TRP A 37 -50.95 29.46 -43.73
N SER A 38 -51.40 30.62 -43.27
CA SER A 38 -52.70 30.77 -42.61
C SER A 38 -53.86 30.76 -43.62
N SER A 39 -55.09 30.54 -43.14
CA SER A 39 -56.31 30.48 -43.96
C SER A 39 -56.57 31.69 -44.86
N ASN A 40 -55.91 32.82 -44.59
CA ASN A 40 -56.04 34.07 -45.36
C ASN A 40 -54.90 34.27 -46.38
N LEU A 41 -53.90 33.37 -46.45
CA LEU A 41 -52.68 33.46 -47.30
C LEU A 41 -51.85 34.77 -47.16
N GLU A 42 -52.16 35.66 -46.20
CA GLU A 42 -51.43 36.92 -46.00
C GLU A 42 -50.18 36.78 -45.11
N ASN A 43 -50.20 35.82 -44.17
CA ASN A 43 -49.08 35.62 -43.24
C ASN A 43 -48.38 34.29 -43.54
N THR A 44 -47.13 34.38 -43.98
CA THR A 44 -46.21 33.26 -44.16
C THR A 44 -45.24 33.23 -42.99
N CYS A 45 -45.27 32.16 -42.20
CA CYS A 45 -44.26 31.93 -41.17
C CYS A 45 -43.25 30.90 -41.67
N THR A 46 -41.98 31.26 -41.68
CA THR A 46 -40.85 30.42 -42.07
C THR A 46 -40.15 29.89 -40.82
N TYR A 47 -40.05 28.57 -40.71
CA TYR A 47 -39.41 27.91 -39.58
C TYR A 47 -38.16 27.18 -40.02
N ILE A 48 -37.05 27.56 -39.40
CA ILE A 48 -35.76 26.88 -39.50
C ILE A 48 -35.81 25.58 -38.69
N LEU A 49 -35.17 24.53 -39.20
CA LEU A 49 -35.15 23.21 -38.57
C LEU A 49 -34.00 23.02 -37.56
N GLN A 50 -33.96 21.83 -36.95
CA GLN A 50 -33.05 21.44 -35.87
C GLN A 50 -31.56 21.46 -36.28
N GLU A 51 -31.25 21.45 -37.57
CA GLU A 51 -29.91 21.56 -38.14
C GLU A 51 -29.18 22.79 -37.58
N ASP A 52 -29.82 23.95 -37.62
CA ASP A 52 -29.20 25.21 -37.17
C ASP A 52 -28.99 25.18 -35.65
N PHE A 53 -29.96 24.66 -34.90
CA PHE A 53 -29.83 24.43 -33.46
C PHE A 53 -28.62 23.52 -33.13
N VAL A 54 -28.44 22.41 -33.86
CA VAL A 54 -27.31 21.49 -33.62
C VAL A 54 -25.99 22.16 -34.00
N SER A 55 -25.96 22.91 -35.10
CA SER A 55 -24.78 23.66 -35.54
C SER A 55 -24.34 24.69 -34.48
N GLU A 56 -25.30 25.40 -33.87
CA GLU A 56 -25.04 26.35 -32.79
C GLU A 56 -24.51 25.65 -31.52
N GLN A 57 -25.11 24.51 -31.13
CA GLN A 57 -24.67 23.76 -29.95
C GLN A 57 -23.26 23.16 -30.09
N LEU A 58 -22.83 22.90 -31.32
CA LEU A 58 -21.50 22.38 -31.64
C LEU A 58 -20.49 23.46 -32.04
N PHE A 59 -20.86 24.74 -31.88
CA PHE A 59 -20.04 25.92 -32.20
C PHE A 59 -19.56 25.95 -33.67
N GLN A 60 -20.42 25.51 -34.60
CA GLN A 60 -20.18 25.46 -36.04
C GLN A 60 -20.91 26.57 -36.82
N SER A 61 -21.77 27.35 -36.18
CA SER A 61 -22.51 28.42 -36.84
C SER A 61 -21.56 29.54 -37.29
N SER A 62 -21.72 29.96 -38.55
CA SER A 62 -20.84 30.96 -39.18
C SER A 62 -21.07 32.40 -38.69
N GLU A 63 -22.21 32.65 -38.02
CA GLU A 63 -22.61 33.98 -37.55
C GLU A 63 -21.77 34.47 -36.37
N HIS A 64 -21.08 33.57 -35.65
CA HIS A 64 -20.31 33.87 -34.45
C HIS A 64 -18.82 33.56 -34.62
N ALA A 65 -18.18 34.15 -35.64
CA ALA A 65 -16.73 34.11 -35.85
C ALA A 65 -15.87 34.55 -34.62
N LEU A 66 -16.50 35.04 -33.56
CA LEU A 66 -15.93 35.50 -32.31
C LEU A 66 -15.86 34.41 -31.22
N ASP A 67 -16.57 33.29 -31.37
CA ASP A 67 -16.43 32.13 -30.46
C ASP A 67 -14.97 31.64 -30.43
N ASP A 68 -14.27 31.70 -31.58
CA ASP A 68 -12.84 31.40 -31.68
C ASP A 68 -11.95 32.29 -30.78
N LEU A 69 -12.39 33.50 -30.43
CA LEU A 69 -11.60 34.42 -29.61
C LEU A 69 -11.69 34.09 -28.12
N ILE A 70 -12.85 33.59 -27.66
CA ILE A 70 -13.04 33.18 -26.27
C ILE A 70 -12.19 31.96 -25.95
N TRP A 71 -12.22 30.95 -26.82
CA TRP A 71 -11.42 29.73 -26.66
C TRP A 71 -9.91 29.99 -26.62
N ASN A 72 -9.46 31.05 -27.29
CA ASN A 72 -8.05 31.42 -27.40
C ASN A 72 -7.57 32.36 -26.27
N ASN A 73 -8.47 32.83 -25.40
CA ASN A 73 -8.10 33.71 -24.31
C ASN A 73 -7.61 32.91 -23.09
N THR A 74 -6.29 32.66 -23.03
CA THR A 74 -5.65 31.95 -21.91
C THR A 74 -5.85 32.61 -20.56
N ALA A 75 -6.28 33.88 -20.49
CA ALA A 75 -6.56 34.56 -19.24
C ALA A 75 -7.94 34.22 -18.63
N ILE A 76 -8.84 33.55 -19.39
CA ILE A 76 -10.04 32.90 -18.83
C ILE A 76 -9.67 31.67 -18.00
N PHE A 77 -8.51 31.06 -18.31
CA PHE A 77 -8.04 29.82 -17.72
C PHE A 77 -6.81 30.09 -16.84
N SER A 78 -7.04 30.64 -15.64
CA SER A 78 -5.98 30.90 -14.64
C SER A 78 -5.40 29.62 -14.00
N SER A 79 -5.96 28.44 -14.34
CA SER A 79 -5.63 27.12 -13.78
C SER A 79 -4.47 26.42 -14.52
N PRO A 80 -3.82 25.39 -13.92
CA PRO A 80 -2.73 24.66 -14.56
C PRO A 80 -3.16 24.04 -15.90
N LYS A 81 -2.25 24.02 -16.88
CA LYS A 81 -2.50 23.65 -18.29
C LYS A 81 -3.31 22.35 -18.46
N ASP A 82 -3.03 21.31 -17.68
CA ASP A 82 -3.70 20.01 -17.80
C ASP A 82 -5.19 20.06 -17.40
N GLN A 83 -5.53 20.90 -16.42
CA GLN A 83 -6.93 21.08 -15.98
C GLN A 83 -7.74 21.87 -17.02
N THR A 84 -7.10 22.73 -17.80
CA THR A 84 -7.75 23.51 -18.86
C THR A 84 -8.16 22.64 -20.04
N VAL A 85 -7.32 21.67 -20.42
CA VAL A 85 -7.60 20.72 -21.51
C VAL A 85 -8.79 19.82 -21.16
N TYR A 86 -8.83 19.32 -19.91
CA TYR A 86 -9.95 18.54 -19.41
C TYR A 86 -11.25 19.36 -19.37
N PHE A 87 -11.21 20.60 -18.86
CA PHE A 87 -12.37 21.48 -18.77
C PHE A 87 -12.94 21.85 -20.15
N ILE A 88 -12.09 22.16 -21.14
CA ILE A 88 -12.55 22.42 -22.52
C ILE A 88 -13.19 21.16 -23.09
N SER A 89 -12.56 20.00 -22.90
CA SER A 89 -13.06 18.73 -23.43
C SER A 89 -14.39 18.32 -22.80
N SER A 90 -14.63 18.63 -21.52
CA SER A 90 -15.91 18.34 -20.87
C SER A 90 -17.06 19.16 -21.45
N ILE A 91 -16.82 20.41 -21.88
CA ILE A 91 -17.82 21.25 -22.55
C ILE A 91 -18.30 20.61 -23.85
N PHE A 92 -17.35 20.25 -24.73
CA PHE A 92 -17.68 19.63 -26.02
C PHE A 92 -18.35 18.26 -25.84
N LEU A 93 -17.85 17.43 -24.93
CA LEU A 93 -18.47 16.14 -24.60
C LEU A 93 -19.91 16.30 -24.12
N ARG A 94 -20.17 17.27 -23.24
CA ARG A 94 -21.52 17.51 -22.71
C ARG A 94 -22.49 17.95 -23.80
N ARG A 95 -22.07 18.84 -24.71
CA ARG A 95 -22.89 19.31 -25.83
C ARG A 95 -23.15 18.21 -26.85
N LEU A 96 -22.15 17.39 -27.15
CA LEU A 96 -22.25 16.31 -28.12
C LEU A 96 -23.12 15.15 -27.61
N LEU A 97 -23.03 14.83 -26.31
CA LEU A 97 -23.85 13.81 -25.66
C LEU A 97 -25.19 14.37 -25.12
N GLN A 98 -25.52 15.63 -25.43
CA GLN A 98 -26.77 16.23 -25.01
C GLN A 98 -27.95 15.54 -25.71
N PRO A 99 -29.04 15.23 -24.97
CA PRO A 99 -30.27 14.75 -25.58
C PRO A 99 -30.77 15.74 -26.64
N GLY A 100 -31.08 15.23 -27.84
CA GLY A 100 -31.51 16.06 -28.98
C GLY A 100 -30.38 16.51 -29.90
N VAL A 101 -29.11 16.45 -29.47
CA VAL A 101 -27.92 16.60 -30.35
C VAL A 101 -27.34 15.23 -30.68
N HIS A 102 -27.28 14.35 -29.68
CA HIS A 102 -26.75 13.01 -29.83
C HIS A 102 -27.54 12.20 -30.87
N GLN A 103 -26.82 11.67 -31.87
CA GLN A 103 -27.35 10.70 -32.83
C GLN A 103 -26.34 9.56 -32.99
N TYR A 104 -26.77 8.35 -32.64
CA TYR A 104 -25.92 7.16 -32.63
C TYR A 104 -25.25 6.89 -33.99
N SER A 105 -26.00 7.04 -35.09
CA SER A 105 -25.45 6.80 -36.43
C SER A 105 -24.38 7.83 -36.80
N ALA A 106 -24.59 9.11 -36.51
CA ALA A 106 -23.60 10.16 -36.79
C ALA A 106 -22.32 9.97 -35.97
N LEU A 107 -22.46 9.64 -34.68
CA LEU A 107 -21.32 9.41 -33.78
C LEU A 107 -20.50 8.19 -34.19
N ARG A 108 -21.17 7.14 -34.63
CA ARG A 108 -20.50 5.92 -35.10
C ARG A 108 -19.66 6.20 -36.34
N GLU A 109 -20.24 6.87 -37.34
CA GLU A 109 -19.51 7.19 -38.58
C GLU A 109 -18.30 8.10 -38.30
N THR A 110 -18.41 9.07 -37.39
CA THR A 110 -17.24 9.88 -37.01
C THR A 110 -16.15 9.10 -36.30
N ILE A 111 -16.52 8.18 -35.40
CA ILE A 111 -15.53 7.37 -34.68
C ILE A 111 -14.84 6.39 -35.63
N LEU A 112 -15.59 5.77 -36.55
CA LEU A 112 -15.06 4.83 -37.55
C LEU A 112 -14.03 5.46 -38.50
N GLU A 113 -14.12 6.76 -38.78
CA GLU A 113 -13.11 7.49 -39.56
C GLU A 113 -11.72 7.50 -38.89
N HIS A 114 -11.68 7.40 -37.56
CA HIS A 114 -10.44 7.51 -36.77
C HIS A 114 -9.99 6.15 -36.21
N LYS A 115 -10.93 5.30 -35.79
CA LYS A 115 -10.68 4.00 -35.16
C LYS A 115 -11.75 2.98 -35.54
N TYR A 116 -11.33 1.79 -35.97
CA TYR A 116 -12.26 0.70 -36.25
C TYR A 116 -12.79 0.08 -34.94
N LEU A 117 -14.10 0.10 -34.75
CA LEU A 117 -14.82 -0.51 -33.63
C LEU A 117 -15.98 -1.37 -34.18
N PRO A 118 -16.09 -2.66 -33.81
CA PRO A 118 -17.18 -3.50 -34.27
C PRO A 118 -18.52 -3.06 -33.64
N ASP A 119 -19.62 -3.23 -34.39
CA ASP A 119 -20.96 -2.76 -34.00
C ASP A 119 -21.45 -3.30 -32.66
N SER A 120 -21.05 -4.53 -32.30
CA SER A 120 -21.38 -5.15 -31.02
C SER A 120 -20.70 -4.43 -29.85
N GLU A 121 -19.43 -4.05 -30.02
CA GLU A 121 -18.68 -3.34 -28.98
C GLU A 121 -19.21 -1.93 -28.84
N PHE A 122 -19.45 -1.21 -29.95
CA PHE A 122 -19.98 0.15 -29.91
C PHE A 122 -21.38 0.23 -29.28
N ARG A 123 -22.23 -0.79 -29.48
CA ARG A 123 -23.54 -0.89 -28.80
C ARG A 123 -23.45 -1.22 -27.31
N SER A 124 -22.38 -1.87 -26.89
CA SER A 124 -22.16 -2.24 -25.49
C SER A 124 -21.51 -1.13 -24.67
N LEU A 125 -20.95 -0.10 -25.32
CA LEU A 125 -20.32 1.03 -24.63
C LEU A 125 -21.35 1.83 -23.84
N THR A 126 -21.07 2.01 -22.55
CA THR A 126 -21.78 2.96 -21.69
C THR A 126 -21.41 4.40 -22.07
N VAL A 127 -22.17 5.39 -21.60
CA VAL A 127 -21.84 6.81 -21.82
C VAL A 127 -20.41 7.14 -21.38
N ASP A 128 -19.93 6.57 -20.27
CA ASP A 128 -18.57 6.79 -19.80
C ASP A 128 -17.51 6.11 -20.70
N GLY A 129 -17.83 4.93 -21.25
CA GLY A 129 -17.00 4.31 -22.29
C GLY A 129 -16.92 5.14 -23.57
N LEU A 130 -18.04 5.71 -24.01
CA LEU A 130 -18.08 6.64 -25.16
C LEU A 130 -17.25 7.90 -24.90
N ARG A 131 -17.33 8.48 -23.70
CA ARG A 131 -16.49 9.64 -23.31
C ARG A 131 -15.00 9.31 -23.40
N GLN A 132 -14.59 8.15 -22.88
CA GLN A 132 -13.19 7.71 -22.91
C GLN A 132 -12.68 7.50 -24.34
N GLU A 133 -13.47 6.86 -25.21
CA GLU A 133 -13.08 6.65 -26.60
C GLU A 133 -12.97 7.97 -27.39
N ILE A 134 -13.91 8.91 -27.20
CA ILE A 134 -13.84 10.22 -27.85
C ILE A 134 -12.62 11.00 -27.37
N LEU A 135 -12.35 10.98 -26.05
CA LEU A 135 -11.15 11.63 -25.49
C LEU A 135 -9.87 11.00 -26.05
N ALA A 136 -9.80 9.67 -26.14
CA ALA A 136 -8.65 8.97 -26.69
C ALA A 136 -8.38 9.35 -28.16
N ILE A 137 -9.43 9.52 -28.98
CA ILE A 137 -9.29 10.01 -30.37
C ILE A 137 -8.65 11.39 -30.38
N ILE A 138 -9.14 12.31 -29.56
CA ILE A 138 -8.68 13.70 -29.54
C ILE A 138 -7.26 13.80 -28.97
N GLU A 139 -6.93 13.01 -27.95
CA GLU A 139 -5.58 12.89 -27.42
C GLU A 139 -4.60 12.32 -28.46
N SER A 140 -5.03 11.31 -29.25
CA SER A 140 -4.21 10.71 -30.31
C SER A 140 -3.88 11.67 -31.46
N GLU A 141 -4.72 12.67 -31.71
CA GLU A 141 -4.49 13.69 -32.74
C GLU A 141 -3.52 14.81 -32.30
N GLY A 142 -3.05 14.81 -31.05
CA GLY A 142 -2.05 15.75 -30.55
C GLY A 142 -2.58 16.84 -29.59
N ALA A 143 -3.81 16.69 -29.09
CA ALA A 143 -4.46 17.66 -28.20
C ALA A 143 -3.84 17.78 -26.80
N ALA A 144 -2.92 16.89 -26.41
CA ALA A 144 -2.32 16.82 -25.08
C ALA A 144 -1.34 17.97 -24.74
N THR A 145 -0.97 18.82 -25.71
CA THR A 145 0.14 19.78 -25.54
C THR A 145 -0.28 21.23 -25.30
N ASN A 146 -1.44 21.68 -25.81
CA ASN A 146 -1.90 23.08 -25.71
C ASN A 146 -3.44 23.19 -25.80
N ALA A 147 -4.07 24.01 -24.94
CA ALA A 147 -5.52 24.25 -24.92
C ALA A 147 -6.09 24.74 -26.27
N THR A 148 -5.35 25.58 -27.00
CA THR A 148 -5.75 26.07 -28.33
C THR A 148 -5.75 24.97 -29.39
N ALA A 149 -4.84 23.99 -29.26
CA ALA A 149 -4.82 22.82 -30.13
C ALA A 149 -6.03 21.93 -29.85
N THR A 150 -6.35 21.69 -28.57
CA THR A 150 -7.50 20.90 -28.15
C THR A 150 -8.80 21.46 -28.74
N VAL A 151 -9.00 22.78 -28.71
CA VAL A 151 -10.19 23.43 -29.30
C VAL A 151 -10.25 23.20 -30.82
N TYR A 152 -9.13 23.30 -31.52
CA TYR A 152 -9.08 23.08 -32.96
C TYR A 152 -9.52 21.65 -33.33
N TYR A 153 -8.98 20.63 -32.64
CA TYR A 153 -9.35 19.23 -32.87
C TYR A 153 -10.82 18.97 -32.53
N TRP A 154 -11.33 19.53 -31.41
CA TRP A 154 -12.74 19.44 -31.06
C TRP A 154 -13.64 20.06 -32.13
N LYS A 155 -13.30 21.26 -32.65
CA LYS A 155 -14.09 21.90 -33.70
C LYS A 155 -14.09 21.10 -34.99
N ASN A 156 -12.97 20.51 -35.39
CA ASN A 156 -12.90 19.63 -36.56
C ASN A 156 -13.73 18.36 -36.35
N PHE A 157 -13.64 17.72 -35.18
CA PHE A 157 -14.45 16.57 -34.83
C PHE A 157 -15.95 16.90 -34.87
N CYS A 158 -16.35 18.02 -34.27
CA CYS A 158 -17.74 18.51 -34.29
C CYS A 158 -18.23 18.86 -35.70
N ALA A 159 -17.39 19.42 -36.58
CA ALA A 159 -17.73 19.70 -37.97
C ALA A 159 -18.01 18.40 -38.76
N ARG A 160 -17.15 17.39 -38.59
CA ARG A 160 -17.36 16.06 -39.19
C ARG A 160 -18.61 15.40 -38.64
N PHE A 161 -18.81 15.45 -37.32
CA PHE A 161 -20.03 14.95 -36.68
C PHE A 161 -21.28 15.62 -37.22
N PHE A 162 -21.28 16.95 -37.36
CA PHE A 162 -22.41 17.69 -37.89
C PHE A 162 -22.74 17.30 -39.33
N ASN A 163 -21.73 17.12 -40.19
CA ASN A 163 -21.95 16.66 -41.56
C ASN A 163 -22.60 15.26 -41.60
N HIS A 164 -22.12 14.33 -40.77
CA HIS A 164 -22.73 13.00 -40.64
C HIS A 164 -24.11 13.03 -39.99
N TRP A 165 -24.34 13.97 -39.08
CA TRP A 165 -25.63 14.23 -38.47
C TRP A 165 -26.64 14.67 -39.53
N CYS A 166 -26.34 15.67 -40.34
CA CYS A 166 -27.21 16.13 -41.44
C CYS A 166 -27.54 15.01 -42.45
N GLN A 167 -26.56 14.14 -42.76
CA GLN A 167 -26.78 12.99 -43.65
C GLN A 167 -27.71 11.94 -43.04
N SER A 168 -27.57 11.68 -41.75
CA SER A 168 -28.31 10.65 -41.03
C SER A 168 -29.68 11.15 -40.52
N SER A 169 -29.88 12.46 -40.44
CA SER A 169 -31.12 13.11 -39.99
C SER A 169 -32.00 13.65 -41.12
N ARG A 170 -31.71 13.32 -42.40
CA ARG A 170 -32.48 13.83 -43.55
C ARG A 170 -34.00 13.68 -43.38
N PRO A 171 -34.80 14.76 -43.55
CA PRO A 171 -36.25 14.70 -43.47
C PRO A 171 -36.86 14.02 -44.70
N TYR A 172 -37.84 13.16 -44.47
CA TYR A 172 -38.58 12.44 -45.51
C TYR A 172 -40.01 12.97 -45.72
N GLY A 173 -40.64 13.51 -44.68
CA GLY A 173 -41.99 14.05 -44.79
C GLY A 173 -42.56 14.54 -43.46
N LEU A 174 -43.71 15.18 -43.54
CA LEU A 174 -44.45 15.73 -42.41
C LEU A 174 -45.47 14.72 -41.88
N LEU A 175 -45.58 14.63 -40.57
CA LEU A 175 -46.61 13.88 -39.85
C LEU A 175 -47.62 14.88 -39.28
N VAL A 176 -48.91 14.68 -39.51
CA VAL A 176 -49.97 15.50 -38.89
C VAL A 176 -50.94 14.55 -38.19
N ASP A 177 -51.12 14.76 -36.89
CA ASP A 177 -52.20 14.13 -36.14
C ASP A 177 -53.39 15.10 -36.09
N PHE A 178 -54.50 14.71 -36.72
CA PHE A 178 -55.67 15.56 -36.87
C PHE A 178 -56.44 15.74 -35.57
N ASP A 179 -56.30 14.82 -34.61
CA ASP A 179 -57.02 14.87 -33.33
C ASP A 179 -56.30 15.80 -32.32
N SER A 180 -54.97 15.91 -32.41
CA SER A 180 -54.15 16.73 -31.51
C SER A 180 -53.63 18.04 -32.13
N ASP A 181 -53.89 18.27 -33.43
CA ASP A 181 -53.30 19.33 -34.28
C ASP A 181 -51.77 19.42 -34.13
N THR A 182 -51.13 18.26 -33.89
CA THR A 182 -49.67 18.17 -33.76
C THR A 182 -49.04 17.99 -35.13
N LEU A 183 -48.02 18.80 -35.41
CA LEU A 183 -47.13 18.61 -36.53
C LEU A 183 -45.88 17.87 -36.04
N GLY A 184 -45.46 16.88 -36.80
CA GLY A 184 -44.19 16.18 -36.64
C GLY A 184 -43.44 16.12 -37.97
N LEU A 185 -42.16 15.77 -37.88
CA LEU A 185 -41.25 15.59 -39.00
C LEU A 185 -40.63 14.19 -38.91
N ILE A 186 -40.80 13.40 -39.96
CA ILE A 186 -40.21 12.07 -40.06
C ILE A 186 -38.83 12.22 -40.71
N ARG A 187 -37.78 11.80 -39.99
CA ARG A 187 -36.39 11.78 -40.47
C ARG A 187 -35.92 10.34 -40.63
N LYS A 188 -34.78 10.15 -41.32
CA LYS A 188 -34.22 8.82 -41.62
C LYS A 188 -33.95 7.93 -40.39
N GLY A 189 -33.69 8.53 -39.22
CA GLY A 189 -33.44 7.80 -37.96
C GLY A 189 -34.09 8.41 -36.73
N SER A 190 -34.98 9.39 -36.88
CA SER A 190 -35.62 10.09 -35.76
C SER A 190 -36.97 10.67 -36.15
N VAL A 191 -37.75 11.08 -35.14
CA VAL A 191 -39.00 11.83 -35.31
C VAL A 191 -38.87 13.12 -34.52
N SER A 192 -39.08 14.26 -35.16
CA SER A 192 -39.11 15.56 -34.49
C SER A 192 -40.57 15.98 -34.31
N LEU A 193 -40.91 16.57 -33.16
CA LEU A 193 -42.24 17.11 -32.88
C LEU A 193 -42.13 18.62 -32.70
N PHE A 194 -43.07 19.36 -33.28
CA PHE A 194 -43.11 20.82 -33.13
C PHE A 194 -43.87 21.18 -31.87
N ARG A 195 -43.25 22.03 -31.05
CA ARG A 195 -43.87 22.63 -29.87
C ARG A 195 -44.05 24.13 -30.09
N SER A 196 -45.01 24.72 -29.37
CA SER A 196 -45.12 26.17 -29.27
C SER A 196 -43.96 26.74 -28.43
N LEU A 197 -43.56 27.96 -28.77
CA LEU A 197 -42.60 28.73 -28.00
C LEU A 197 -43.21 29.14 -26.65
N VAL A 198 -42.39 29.34 -25.63
CA VAL A 198 -42.84 29.75 -24.29
C VAL A 198 -42.19 31.06 -23.89
N GLY A 199 -43.00 32.08 -23.65
CA GLY A 199 -42.62 33.31 -22.95
C GLY A 199 -41.41 34.02 -23.55
N VAL A 200 -40.22 33.86 -22.97
CA VAL A 200 -38.99 34.49 -23.48
C VAL A 200 -38.56 33.93 -24.84
N GLU A 201 -38.90 32.69 -25.16
CA GLU A 201 -38.66 32.17 -26.50
C GLU A 201 -39.49 32.91 -27.55
N GLU A 202 -40.70 33.37 -27.20
CA GLU A 202 -41.51 34.23 -28.09
C GLU A 202 -40.88 35.61 -28.24
N LEU A 203 -40.21 36.14 -27.20
CA LEU A 203 -39.48 37.40 -27.27
C LEU A 203 -38.19 37.32 -28.11
N ILE A 204 -37.54 36.16 -28.14
CA ILE A 204 -36.27 35.94 -28.86
C ILE A 204 -36.53 35.52 -30.31
N TYR A 205 -37.48 34.60 -30.53
CA TYR A 205 -37.71 33.95 -31.84
C TYR A 205 -39.06 34.29 -32.48
N GLY A 206 -39.98 34.96 -31.76
CA GLY A 206 -41.31 35.30 -32.27
C GLY A 206 -41.32 36.54 -33.16
N SER A 207 -42.37 36.65 -33.98
CA SER A 207 -42.66 37.88 -34.75
C SER A 207 -43.29 38.96 -33.86
N SER A 208 -43.01 40.23 -34.13
CA SER A 208 -43.52 41.38 -33.35
C SER A 208 -45.05 41.40 -33.18
N ASP A 209 -45.78 40.78 -34.10
CA ASP A 209 -47.25 40.84 -34.19
C ASP A 209 -47.97 39.81 -33.29
N GLU A 210 -47.28 38.77 -32.78
CA GLU A 210 -47.91 37.70 -31.97
C GLU A 210 -47.86 37.97 -30.44
N MET A 211 -47.35 39.13 -30.02
CA MET A 211 -47.00 39.48 -28.64
C MET A 211 -48.18 39.87 -27.71
N HIS A 212 -49.42 39.44 -28.01
CA HIS A 212 -50.61 39.86 -27.27
C HIS A 212 -50.60 39.50 -25.76
N ASN A 213 -49.75 38.57 -25.32
CA ASN A 213 -49.67 38.13 -23.93
C ASN A 213 -48.90 39.07 -22.98
N LEU A 214 -47.99 39.93 -23.47
CA LEU A 214 -47.22 40.83 -22.59
C LEU A 214 -48.05 41.98 -22.00
N HIS A 215 -49.12 42.40 -22.67
CA HIS A 215 -50.00 43.45 -22.18
C HIS A 215 -50.67 43.12 -20.83
N SER A 216 -50.75 41.84 -20.47
CA SER A 216 -51.30 41.37 -19.19
C SER A 216 -50.40 41.64 -17.97
N THR A 217 -49.10 41.91 -18.18
CA THR A 217 -48.10 42.01 -17.10
C THR A 217 -47.77 43.45 -16.68
N GLY A 218 -48.32 44.46 -17.34
CA GLY A 218 -48.08 45.88 -17.01
C GLY A 218 -46.65 46.37 -17.28
N MET A 219 -45.93 45.71 -18.20
CA MET A 219 -44.59 46.09 -18.64
C MET A 219 -44.63 47.14 -19.74
N ASN A 220 -43.72 48.10 -19.72
CA ASN A 220 -43.45 48.97 -20.86
C ASN A 220 -42.70 48.16 -21.92
N THR A 221 -43.45 47.60 -22.88
CA THR A 221 -42.94 46.72 -23.93
C THR A 221 -41.81 47.36 -24.75
N GLU A 222 -41.91 48.66 -25.05
CA GLU A 222 -40.89 49.41 -25.78
C GLU A 222 -39.54 49.49 -25.06
N LEU A 223 -39.55 49.68 -23.73
CA LEU A 223 -38.32 49.71 -22.93
C LEU A 223 -37.71 48.31 -22.82
N LEU A 224 -38.56 47.28 -22.66
CA LEU A 224 -38.11 45.89 -22.63
C LEU A 224 -37.43 45.47 -23.94
N PHE A 225 -37.98 45.84 -25.10
CA PHE A 225 -37.34 45.55 -26.39
C PHE A 225 -35.95 46.18 -26.52
N GLU A 226 -35.76 47.40 -25.99
CA GLU A 226 -34.46 48.05 -26.02
C GLU A 226 -33.46 47.39 -25.04
N VAL A 227 -33.93 46.87 -23.90
CA VAL A 227 -33.13 46.03 -22.99
C VAL A 227 -32.74 44.70 -23.67
N LEU A 228 -33.70 44.02 -24.31
CA LEU A 228 -33.44 42.78 -25.06
C LEU A 228 -32.47 43.02 -26.23
N ARG A 229 -32.55 44.19 -26.88
CA ARG A 229 -31.59 44.59 -27.91
C ARG A 229 -30.18 44.74 -27.34
N CYS A 230 -30.02 45.33 -26.16
CA CYS A 230 -28.73 45.37 -25.47
C CYS A 230 -28.20 43.97 -25.15
N MET A 231 -29.07 43.07 -24.68
CA MET A 231 -28.71 41.67 -24.44
C MET A 231 -28.27 40.97 -25.74
N SER A 232 -28.98 41.18 -26.84
CA SER A 232 -28.63 40.64 -28.17
C SER A 232 -27.27 41.15 -28.65
N HIS A 233 -26.95 42.44 -28.45
CA HIS A 233 -25.62 42.97 -28.79
C HIS A 233 -24.50 42.30 -27.98
N ILE A 234 -24.71 42.02 -26.68
CA ILE A 234 -23.75 41.28 -25.84
C ILE A 234 -23.59 39.84 -26.32
N ASN A 235 -24.70 39.15 -26.57
CA ASN A 235 -24.71 37.77 -27.04
C ASN A 235 -24.03 37.65 -28.42
N ASN A 236 -24.28 38.58 -29.34
CA ASN A 236 -23.61 38.60 -30.65
C ASN A 236 -22.09 38.82 -30.56
N GLN A 237 -21.61 39.52 -29.54
CA GLN A 237 -20.18 39.80 -29.37
C GLN A 237 -19.43 38.67 -28.66
N LEU A 238 -20.06 38.01 -27.68
CA LEU A 238 -19.44 36.90 -26.95
C LEU A 238 -19.71 35.53 -27.59
N GLY A 239 -20.81 35.39 -28.32
CA GLY A 239 -21.29 34.11 -28.84
C GLY A 239 -21.77 33.15 -27.74
N ARG A 240 -22.23 31.97 -28.18
CA ARG A 240 -22.82 30.95 -27.28
C ARG A 240 -21.77 30.23 -26.43
N SER A 241 -20.48 30.35 -26.77
CA SER A 241 -19.38 29.77 -25.99
C SER A 241 -19.30 30.34 -24.57
N ALA A 242 -19.64 31.61 -24.34
CA ALA A 242 -19.62 32.24 -23.03
C ALA A 242 -20.61 31.59 -22.04
N ALA A 243 -21.84 31.35 -22.47
CA ALA A 243 -22.85 30.68 -21.65
C ALA A 243 -22.47 29.21 -21.36
N ALA A 244 -21.83 28.53 -22.31
CA ALA A 244 -21.34 27.15 -22.12
C ALA A 244 -20.17 27.07 -21.12
N LEU A 245 -19.22 28.01 -21.18
CA LEU A 245 -18.13 28.12 -20.21
C LEU A 245 -18.65 28.38 -18.80
N TYR A 246 -19.59 29.32 -18.68
CA TYR A 246 -20.21 29.64 -17.39
C TYR A 246 -20.96 28.42 -16.83
N TYR A 247 -21.76 27.74 -17.66
CA TYR A 247 -22.45 26.50 -17.27
C TYR A 247 -21.48 25.42 -16.76
N GLU A 248 -20.40 25.13 -17.49
CA GLU A 248 -19.47 24.07 -17.10
C GLU A 248 -18.68 24.41 -15.82
N SER A 249 -18.40 25.69 -15.57
CA SER A 249 -17.78 26.14 -14.31
C SER A 249 -18.66 25.89 -13.08
N LEU A 250 -19.98 25.92 -13.27
CA LEU A 250 -20.94 25.67 -12.19
C LEU A 250 -21.11 24.18 -11.92
N VAL A 251 -21.09 23.35 -12.97
CA VAL A 251 -21.21 21.89 -12.84
C VAL A 251 -19.89 21.24 -12.40
N SER A 252 -18.77 21.76 -12.87
CA SER A 252 -17.42 21.30 -12.52
C SER A 252 -16.56 22.50 -12.09
N PRO A 253 -16.48 22.79 -10.78
CA PRO A 253 -15.78 23.97 -10.26
C PRO A 253 -14.26 23.79 -10.25
N ILE A 254 -13.68 23.56 -11.44
CA ILE A 254 -12.24 23.63 -11.69
C ILE A 254 -11.81 25.10 -11.76
N ILE A 255 -12.67 25.94 -12.34
CA ILE A 255 -12.49 27.38 -12.51
C ILE A 255 -13.65 28.06 -11.79
N SER A 256 -13.39 29.16 -11.10
CA SER A 256 -14.45 29.88 -10.39
C SER A 256 -15.38 30.59 -11.38
N SER A 257 -16.68 30.57 -11.10
CA SER A 257 -17.70 31.24 -11.92
C SER A 257 -17.51 32.75 -11.98
N ASP A 258 -17.01 33.33 -10.88
CA ASP A 258 -16.79 34.77 -10.74
C ASP A 258 -15.61 35.25 -11.58
N ASP A 259 -14.54 34.45 -11.67
CA ASP A 259 -13.39 34.73 -12.55
C ASP A 259 -13.84 34.76 -14.02
N ILE A 260 -14.72 33.84 -14.43
CA ILE A 260 -15.25 33.80 -15.79
C ILE A 260 -16.10 35.04 -16.09
N ILE A 261 -17.04 35.40 -15.20
CA ILE A 261 -17.84 36.62 -15.36
C ILE A 261 -16.93 37.85 -15.44
N HIS A 262 -15.97 37.98 -14.52
CA HIS A 262 -15.04 39.11 -14.51
C HIS A 262 -14.25 39.21 -15.82
N GLN A 263 -13.77 38.07 -16.33
CA GLN A 263 -12.99 38.03 -17.57
C GLN A 263 -13.86 38.28 -18.82
N LEU A 264 -15.11 37.80 -18.84
CA LEU A 264 -16.07 38.10 -19.91
C LEU A 264 -16.42 39.60 -19.93
N LEU A 265 -16.67 40.21 -18.77
CA LEU A 265 -16.90 41.66 -18.66
C LEU A 265 -15.67 42.47 -19.13
N LYS A 266 -14.47 42.02 -18.76
CA LYS A 266 -13.22 42.63 -19.25
C LYS A 266 -13.06 42.54 -20.77
N ILE A 267 -13.47 41.42 -21.38
CA ILE A 267 -13.49 41.27 -22.85
C ILE A 267 -14.47 42.26 -23.48
N LEU A 268 -15.66 42.44 -22.89
CA LEU A 268 -16.65 43.42 -23.38
C LEU A 268 -16.14 44.86 -23.29
N GLU A 269 -15.39 45.22 -22.25
CA GLU A 269 -14.86 46.58 -22.04
C GLU A 269 -13.62 46.89 -22.88
N THR A 270 -12.59 46.05 -22.73
CA THR A 270 -11.24 46.33 -23.24
C THR A 270 -10.98 45.64 -24.59
N GLY A 271 -11.88 44.76 -25.01
CA GLY A 271 -11.68 43.88 -26.16
C GLY A 271 -10.67 42.77 -25.88
N PHE A 272 -10.27 42.07 -26.94
CA PHE A 272 -9.30 40.98 -26.85
C PHE A 272 -7.89 41.48 -26.47
N SER A 273 -7.33 40.98 -25.36
CA SER A 273 -5.94 41.26 -24.95
C SER A 273 -5.02 40.08 -25.30
N PRO A 274 -3.97 40.27 -26.13
CA PRO A 274 -3.17 39.18 -26.67
C PRO A 274 -2.02 38.84 -25.72
N SER A 275 -2.28 38.12 -24.63
CA SER A 275 -1.21 37.75 -23.68
C SER A 275 -0.39 36.51 -24.10
N SER A 276 -0.80 35.75 -25.12
CA SER A 276 -0.08 34.54 -25.58
C SER A 276 -0.01 34.44 -27.11
N SER A 277 0.82 35.28 -27.73
CA SER A 277 0.96 35.41 -29.20
C SER A 277 1.81 34.34 -29.89
N THR A 278 2.50 33.46 -29.16
CA THR A 278 3.50 32.54 -29.76
C THR A 278 2.95 31.18 -30.20
N SER A 279 1.88 30.65 -29.58
CA SER A 279 1.33 29.31 -29.91
C SER A 279 0.41 29.32 -31.14
N LEU A 280 -0.44 30.35 -31.28
CA LEU A 280 -1.41 30.46 -32.37
C LEU A 280 -0.74 30.76 -33.72
N VAL A 281 0.33 31.55 -33.72
CA VAL A 281 1.11 31.88 -34.92
C VAL A 281 1.82 30.63 -35.48
N ALA A 282 2.25 29.71 -34.62
CA ALA A 282 2.87 28.44 -35.03
C ALA A 282 1.87 27.46 -35.68
N GLN A 283 0.58 27.55 -35.36
CA GLN A 283 -0.47 26.60 -35.82
C GLN A 283 -1.25 27.10 -37.04
N LEU A 284 -1.62 28.39 -37.08
CA LEU A 284 -2.47 28.97 -38.14
C LEU A 284 -1.69 29.70 -39.24
N GLY A 285 -0.39 29.94 -39.02
CA GLY A 285 0.40 30.85 -39.84
C GLY A 285 0.20 32.32 -39.46
N ALA A 286 1.19 33.16 -39.76
CA ALA A 286 1.19 34.57 -39.36
C ALA A 286 0.05 35.38 -40.01
N ASP A 287 -0.31 35.05 -41.26
CA ASP A 287 -1.29 35.80 -42.05
C ASP A 287 -2.73 35.56 -41.56
N ALA A 288 -3.12 34.31 -41.31
CA ALA A 288 -4.45 33.97 -40.78
C ALA A 288 -4.68 34.53 -39.36
N TYR A 289 -3.61 34.60 -38.56
CA TYR A 289 -3.66 35.21 -37.23
C TYR A 289 -3.91 36.73 -37.32
N LEU A 290 -3.26 37.42 -38.25
CA LEU A 290 -3.46 38.86 -38.49
C LEU A 290 -4.89 39.17 -38.95
N GLU A 291 -5.45 38.38 -39.86
CA GLU A 291 -6.84 38.54 -40.32
C GLU A 291 -7.86 38.36 -39.20
N ARG A 292 -7.74 37.30 -38.40
CA ARG A 292 -8.62 37.06 -37.24
C ARG A 292 -8.57 38.20 -36.22
N ARG A 293 -7.38 38.74 -35.98
CA ARG A 293 -7.21 39.89 -35.08
C ARG A 293 -7.89 41.16 -35.62
N GLN A 294 -7.80 41.41 -36.93
CA GLN A 294 -8.47 42.56 -37.55
C GLN A 294 -9.99 42.44 -37.47
N LEU A 295 -10.53 41.24 -37.72
CA LEU A 295 -11.95 40.94 -37.56
C LEU A 295 -12.43 41.16 -36.12
N ALA A 296 -11.67 40.70 -35.12
CA ALA A 296 -11.95 40.90 -33.70
C ALA A 296 -12.00 42.38 -33.30
N HIS A 297 -11.05 43.19 -33.78
CA HIS A 297 -11.07 44.63 -33.51
C HIS A 297 -12.23 45.34 -34.22
N LYS A 298 -12.61 44.89 -35.43
CA LYS A 298 -13.76 45.43 -36.16
C LYS A 298 -15.07 45.12 -35.44
N SER A 299 -15.25 43.89 -34.95
CA SER A 299 -16.44 43.50 -34.20
C SER A 299 -16.55 44.25 -32.88
N GLN A 300 -15.46 44.38 -32.11
CA GLN A 300 -15.46 45.11 -30.84
C GLN A 300 -15.87 46.58 -31.03
N ARG A 301 -15.38 47.23 -32.10
CA ARG A 301 -15.78 48.61 -32.42
C ARG A 301 -17.25 48.70 -32.80
N LYS A 302 -17.74 47.75 -33.60
CA LYS A 302 -19.17 47.67 -33.98
C LYS A 302 -20.04 47.51 -32.73
N PHE A 303 -19.69 46.57 -31.86
CA PHE A 303 -20.36 46.34 -30.58
C PHE A 303 -20.39 47.59 -29.71
N ALA A 304 -19.24 48.25 -29.48
CA ALA A 304 -19.17 49.42 -28.62
C ALA A 304 -20.06 50.59 -29.11
N VAL A 305 -20.12 50.80 -30.44
CA VAL A 305 -20.99 51.81 -31.04
C VAL A 305 -22.47 51.44 -30.90
N GLU A 306 -22.83 50.21 -31.23
CA GLU A 306 -24.21 49.73 -31.15
C GLU A 306 -24.75 49.75 -29.72
N MET A 307 -23.95 49.27 -28.75
CA MET A 307 -24.31 49.31 -27.32
C MET A 307 -24.47 50.71 -26.78
N LEU A 308 -23.60 51.64 -27.17
CA LEU A 308 -23.72 53.02 -26.72
C LEU A 308 -24.99 53.68 -27.28
N LEU A 309 -25.35 53.38 -28.53
CA LEU A 309 -26.59 53.86 -29.14
C LEU A 309 -27.84 53.28 -28.45
N SER A 310 -27.86 51.99 -28.14
CA SER A 310 -28.98 51.35 -27.44
C SER A 310 -29.12 51.82 -25.98
N LEU A 311 -28.01 52.03 -25.27
CA LEU A 311 -28.02 52.58 -23.90
C LEU A 311 -28.49 54.05 -23.87
N ARG A 312 -28.12 54.86 -24.88
CA ARG A 312 -28.65 56.21 -25.02
C ARG A 312 -30.14 56.21 -25.35
N SER A 313 -30.58 55.32 -26.24
CA SER A 313 -32.00 55.11 -26.56
C SER A 313 -32.79 54.77 -25.29
N LEU A 314 -32.31 53.83 -24.47
CA LEU A 314 -32.87 53.49 -23.17
C LEU A 314 -33.00 54.72 -22.26
N HIS A 315 -31.91 55.48 -22.07
CA HIS A 315 -31.93 56.68 -21.25
C HIS A 315 -32.92 57.73 -21.78
N THR A 316 -32.97 57.97 -23.10
CA THR A 316 -33.89 58.96 -23.70
C THR A 316 -35.35 58.58 -23.57
N LYS A 317 -35.68 57.28 -23.67
CA LYS A 317 -37.06 56.77 -23.56
C LYS A 317 -37.53 56.68 -22.10
N ALA A 318 -36.63 56.36 -21.18
CA ALA A 318 -36.94 56.11 -19.78
C ALA A 318 -36.90 57.37 -18.89
N SER A 319 -36.21 58.43 -19.32
CA SER A 319 -35.91 59.67 -18.56
C SER A 319 -35.04 59.49 -17.32
N ASN A 320 -35.21 58.42 -16.54
CA ASN A 320 -34.42 58.03 -15.37
C ASN A 320 -34.08 56.53 -15.38
N TRP A 321 -32.90 56.16 -14.88
CA TRP A 321 -32.45 54.76 -14.77
C TRP A 321 -33.31 53.90 -13.84
N THR A 322 -33.96 54.49 -12.83
CA THR A 322 -34.86 53.76 -11.92
C THR A 322 -35.98 53.03 -12.67
N THR A 323 -36.59 53.67 -13.68
CA THR A 323 -37.66 53.05 -14.48
C THR A 323 -37.15 51.90 -15.36
N VAL A 324 -35.89 51.96 -15.81
CA VAL A 324 -35.25 50.85 -16.54
C VAL A 324 -34.98 49.69 -15.59
N LEU A 325 -34.47 49.98 -14.39
CA LEU A 325 -34.24 48.97 -13.36
C LEU A 325 -35.55 48.30 -12.90
N ASP A 326 -36.65 49.04 -12.79
CA ASP A 326 -37.98 48.49 -12.49
C ASP A 326 -38.46 47.53 -13.60
N VAL A 327 -38.20 47.85 -14.88
CA VAL A 327 -38.51 46.96 -16.02
C VAL A 327 -37.63 45.72 -15.98
N VAL A 328 -36.35 45.84 -15.62
CA VAL A 328 -35.43 44.71 -15.46
C VAL A 328 -35.84 43.81 -14.30
N GLU A 329 -36.19 44.37 -13.15
CA GLU A 329 -36.68 43.61 -11.99
C GLU A 329 -37.93 42.80 -12.36
N LYS A 330 -38.87 43.47 -13.01
CA LYS A 330 -40.10 42.84 -13.47
C LYS A 330 -39.83 41.75 -14.54
N TYR A 331 -38.84 41.94 -15.41
CA TYR A 331 -38.40 40.92 -16.36
C TYR A 331 -37.73 39.73 -15.64
N LEU A 332 -36.95 39.96 -14.58
CA LEU A 332 -36.40 38.89 -13.73
C LEU A 332 -37.51 38.07 -13.05
N VAL A 333 -38.57 38.73 -12.58
CA VAL A 333 -39.76 38.05 -12.03
C VAL A 333 -40.45 37.21 -13.12
N TYR A 334 -40.54 37.72 -14.35
CA TYR A 334 -41.07 36.98 -15.49
C TYR A 334 -40.20 35.78 -15.89
N LEU A 335 -38.86 35.91 -15.78
CA LEU A 335 -37.91 34.83 -16.01
C LEU A 335 -37.98 33.75 -14.94
N SER A 336 -38.43 34.05 -13.72
CA SER A 336 -38.51 33.06 -12.65
C SER A 336 -39.45 31.90 -13.02
N PRO A 337 -39.07 30.64 -12.74
CA PRO A 337 -39.92 29.50 -13.03
C PRO A 337 -41.25 29.62 -12.26
N PRO A 338 -42.39 29.43 -12.94
CA PRO A 338 -43.71 29.62 -12.33
C PRO A 338 -44.00 28.55 -11.29
N LYS A 339 -44.56 28.96 -10.15
CA LYS A 339 -45.08 28.07 -9.12
C LYS A 339 -46.48 27.60 -9.51
N SER A 340 -46.65 26.31 -9.81
CA SER A 340 -47.99 25.74 -10.02
C SER A 340 -48.68 25.52 -8.67
N THR A 341 -49.86 26.10 -8.49
CA THR A 341 -50.71 25.91 -7.30
C THR A 341 -51.72 24.77 -7.47
N GLN A 342 -51.79 24.14 -8.65
CA GLN A 342 -52.72 23.06 -8.96
C GLN A 342 -52.16 21.71 -8.47
N LYS A 343 -52.99 20.92 -7.76
CA LYS A 343 -52.65 19.55 -7.35
C LYS A 343 -52.51 18.66 -8.60
N SER A 344 -51.28 18.23 -8.92
CA SER A 344 -51.00 17.26 -9.96
C SER A 344 -50.70 15.89 -9.35
N TYR A 345 -51.20 14.83 -9.98
CA TYR A 345 -50.79 13.47 -9.65
C TYR A 345 -49.47 13.17 -10.35
N PHE A 346 -48.60 12.40 -9.70
CA PHE A 346 -47.27 12.08 -10.21
C PHE A 346 -47.13 10.57 -10.32
N ARG A 347 -46.62 10.08 -11.46
CA ARG A 347 -46.38 8.66 -11.70
C ARG A 347 -45.05 8.45 -12.42
N ARG A 348 -44.32 7.42 -12.00
CA ARG A 348 -43.12 6.95 -12.71
C ARG A 348 -43.56 6.18 -13.96
N CYS A 349 -43.35 6.75 -15.15
CA CYS A 349 -43.65 6.12 -16.44
C CYS A 349 -42.66 6.60 -17.49
N TYR A 350 -42.10 5.71 -18.30
CA TYR A 350 -41.19 6.08 -19.38
C TYR A 350 -41.74 5.64 -20.74
N ASN A 351 -42.26 6.62 -21.48
CA ASN A 351 -42.82 6.49 -22.82
C ASN A 351 -42.24 7.57 -23.77
N VAL A 352 -42.63 7.55 -25.05
CA VAL A 352 -42.23 8.61 -25.99
C VAL A 352 -42.66 9.99 -25.47
N ASN A 353 -43.89 10.12 -24.97
CA ASN A 353 -44.40 11.38 -24.43
C ASN A 353 -43.60 11.91 -23.23
N SER A 354 -43.05 11.04 -22.37
CA SER A 354 -42.16 11.48 -21.29
C SER A 354 -40.81 11.94 -21.80
N SER A 355 -40.25 11.27 -22.83
CA SER A 355 -38.99 11.71 -23.46
C SER A 355 -39.15 13.08 -24.13
N VAL A 356 -40.29 13.32 -24.79
CA VAL A 356 -40.62 14.60 -25.41
C VAL A 356 -40.81 15.69 -24.35
N LEU A 357 -41.45 15.37 -23.21
CA LEU A 357 -41.57 16.31 -22.09
C LEU A 357 -40.19 16.71 -21.55
N VAL A 358 -39.29 15.75 -21.30
CA VAL A 358 -37.94 16.00 -20.80
C VAL A 358 -37.08 16.80 -21.79
N GLN A 359 -37.22 16.53 -23.09
CA GLN A 359 -36.55 17.31 -24.14
C GLN A 359 -37.06 18.75 -24.18
N ALA A 360 -38.39 18.93 -24.10
CA ALA A 360 -38.98 20.27 -24.08
C ALA A 360 -38.59 21.06 -22.82
N THR A 361 -38.54 20.41 -21.65
CA THR A 361 -38.08 21.05 -20.41
C THR A 361 -36.61 21.46 -20.51
N SER A 362 -35.77 20.63 -21.11
CA SER A 362 -34.35 20.95 -21.37
C SER A 362 -34.18 22.18 -22.26
N GLN A 363 -34.95 22.26 -23.35
CA GLN A 363 -34.90 23.40 -24.29
C GLN A 363 -35.37 24.70 -23.64
N VAL A 364 -36.50 24.67 -22.93
CA VAL A 364 -37.02 25.84 -22.21
C VAL A 364 -36.03 26.26 -21.12
N ALA A 365 -35.54 25.33 -20.29
CA ALA A 365 -34.58 25.65 -19.24
C ALA A 365 -33.28 26.26 -19.78
N ARG A 366 -32.80 25.79 -20.95
CA ARG A 366 -31.65 26.38 -21.64
C ARG A 366 -31.90 27.82 -22.05
N ALA A 367 -32.99 28.08 -22.77
CA ALA A 367 -33.31 29.42 -23.27
C ALA A 367 -33.47 30.42 -22.11
N MET A 368 -34.13 29.98 -21.04
CA MET A 368 -34.29 30.79 -19.83
C MET A 368 -32.95 31.02 -19.12
N PHE A 369 -32.09 29.99 -18.99
CA PHE A 369 -30.75 30.12 -18.42
C PHE A 369 -29.87 31.10 -19.22
N GLU A 370 -29.82 30.96 -20.55
CA GLU A 370 -29.02 31.83 -21.42
C GLU A 370 -29.52 33.29 -21.36
N SER A 371 -30.84 33.50 -21.38
CA SER A 371 -31.41 34.85 -21.24
C SER A 371 -31.12 35.49 -19.87
N ALA A 372 -31.19 34.72 -18.78
CA ALA A 372 -30.84 35.21 -17.44
C ALA A 372 -29.34 35.50 -17.31
N PHE A 373 -28.49 34.74 -18.01
CA PHE A 373 -27.05 34.96 -18.06
C PHE A 373 -26.69 36.21 -18.86
N ASP A 374 -27.31 36.41 -20.02
CA ASP A 374 -27.15 37.63 -20.82
C ASP A 374 -27.56 38.88 -20.01
N LEU A 375 -28.62 38.76 -19.21
CA LEU A 375 -29.06 39.84 -18.33
C LEU A 375 -28.07 40.10 -17.18
N LEU A 376 -27.50 39.04 -16.59
CA LEU A 376 -26.45 39.18 -15.57
C LEU A 376 -25.21 39.90 -16.14
N LEU A 377 -24.80 39.56 -17.36
CA LEU A 377 -23.70 40.24 -18.05
C LEU A 377 -24.04 41.69 -18.36
N LEU A 378 -25.28 41.98 -18.79
CA LEU A 378 -25.73 43.36 -19.00
C LEU A 378 -25.67 44.18 -17.70
N LEU A 379 -26.15 43.64 -16.58
CA LEU A 379 -26.09 44.30 -15.28
C LEU A 379 -24.65 44.54 -14.83
N GLY A 380 -23.76 43.56 -14.98
CA GLY A 380 -22.34 43.71 -14.68
C GLY A 380 -21.66 44.77 -15.55
N TYR A 381 -21.97 44.79 -16.85
CA TYR A 381 -21.47 45.79 -17.78
C TYR A 381 -21.98 47.20 -17.45
N LEU A 382 -23.25 47.35 -17.08
CA LEU A 382 -23.84 48.61 -16.65
C LEU A 382 -23.16 49.18 -15.40
N VAL A 383 -22.82 48.32 -14.43
CA VAL A 383 -22.06 48.73 -13.23
C VAL A 383 -20.69 49.28 -13.62
N ASN A 384 -19.96 48.59 -14.51
CA ASN A 384 -18.62 48.99 -14.91
C ASN A 384 -18.62 50.26 -15.79
N VAL A 385 -19.67 50.47 -16.58
CA VAL A 385 -19.83 51.63 -17.49
C VAL A 385 -20.68 52.75 -16.87
N SER A 386 -21.09 52.61 -15.60
CA SER A 386 -21.96 53.54 -14.87
C SER A 386 -21.57 55.02 -14.98
N GLY A 387 -20.26 55.31 -14.97
CA GLY A 387 -19.72 56.66 -15.15
C GLY A 387 -19.92 57.26 -16.55
N GLN A 388 -19.96 56.44 -17.60
CA GLN A 388 -20.20 56.90 -18.99
C GLN A 388 -21.69 57.08 -19.30
N VAL A 389 -22.54 56.41 -18.53
CA VAL A 389 -24.00 56.32 -18.72
C VAL A 389 -24.76 57.24 -17.76
N ALA A 390 -24.04 57.98 -16.91
CA ALA A 390 -24.56 58.92 -15.93
C ALA A 390 -25.56 58.30 -14.93
N MET A 391 -25.29 57.05 -14.48
CA MET A 391 -26.07 56.40 -13.43
C MET A 391 -25.75 57.00 -12.04
N MET A 392 -26.75 57.12 -11.17
CA MET A 392 -26.55 57.56 -9.79
C MET A 392 -25.90 56.46 -8.95
N GLN A 393 -25.13 56.84 -7.91
CA GLN A 393 -24.50 55.86 -7.02
C GLN A 393 -25.53 54.99 -6.26
N THR A 394 -26.74 55.51 -6.03
CA THR A 394 -27.88 54.76 -5.47
C THR A 394 -28.33 53.63 -6.38
N ASP A 395 -28.31 53.87 -7.70
CA ASP A 395 -28.74 52.91 -8.71
C ASP A 395 -27.68 51.81 -8.91
N VAL A 396 -26.40 52.15 -8.77
CA VAL A 396 -25.31 51.17 -8.79
C VAL A 396 -25.38 50.24 -7.56
N VAL A 397 -25.69 50.79 -6.39
CA VAL A 397 -25.88 49.99 -5.17
C VAL A 397 -27.13 49.09 -5.29
N SER A 398 -28.23 49.58 -5.87
CA SER A 398 -29.44 48.77 -6.05
C SER A 398 -29.21 47.62 -7.04
N VAL A 399 -28.45 47.84 -8.12
CA VAL A 399 -28.04 46.77 -9.04
C VAL A 399 -27.22 45.69 -8.33
N ASN A 400 -26.20 46.09 -7.55
CA ASN A 400 -25.31 45.15 -6.86
C ASN A 400 -25.97 44.38 -5.71
N LEU A 401 -26.86 45.01 -4.94
CA LEU A 401 -27.47 44.38 -3.76
C LEU A 401 -28.79 43.66 -4.06
N ASN A 402 -29.55 44.09 -5.08
CA ASN A 402 -30.89 43.54 -5.33
C ASN A 402 -30.96 42.76 -6.65
N LEU A 403 -30.58 43.37 -7.78
CA LEU A 403 -30.81 42.78 -9.10
C LEU A 403 -29.84 41.66 -9.46
N ILE A 404 -28.54 41.83 -9.17
CA ILE A 404 -27.53 40.79 -9.43
C ILE A 404 -27.82 39.52 -8.62
N PRO A 405 -28.10 39.58 -7.29
CA PRO A 405 -28.50 38.40 -6.53
C PRO A 405 -29.80 37.76 -7.04
N MET A 406 -30.79 38.57 -7.44
CA MET A 406 -32.03 38.06 -8.04
C MET A 406 -31.77 37.32 -9.36
N ALA A 407 -30.91 37.86 -10.23
CA ALA A 407 -30.50 37.19 -11.46
C ALA A 407 -29.76 35.87 -11.19
N GLN A 408 -28.88 35.84 -10.18
CA GLN A 408 -28.17 34.63 -9.76
C GLN A 408 -29.11 33.55 -9.21
N ASP A 409 -30.15 33.91 -8.45
CA ASP A 409 -31.17 32.97 -7.97
C ASP A 409 -32.03 32.40 -9.12
N VAL A 410 -32.42 33.24 -10.08
CA VAL A 410 -33.11 32.78 -11.30
C VAL A 410 -32.22 31.82 -12.10
N LEU A 411 -30.94 32.16 -12.28
CA LEU A 411 -29.95 31.30 -12.93
C LEU A 411 -29.81 29.94 -12.24
N LYS A 412 -29.67 29.93 -10.91
CA LYS A 412 -29.59 28.71 -10.10
C LYS A 412 -30.78 27.78 -10.35
N LYS A 413 -32.00 28.30 -10.36
CA LYS A 413 -33.22 27.52 -10.57
C LYS A 413 -33.27 26.89 -11.96
N TRP A 414 -32.97 27.66 -13.01
CA TRP A 414 -32.93 27.13 -14.38
C TRP A 414 -31.76 26.19 -14.62
N LEU A 415 -30.62 26.42 -13.97
CA LEU A 415 -29.46 25.55 -14.01
C LEU A 415 -29.80 24.15 -13.47
N ILE A 416 -30.51 24.05 -12.34
CA ILE A 416 -30.91 22.76 -11.76
C ILE A 416 -31.85 22.01 -12.72
N LEU A 417 -32.83 22.70 -13.31
CA LEU A 417 -33.72 22.12 -14.31
C LEU A 417 -32.97 21.66 -15.56
N HIS A 418 -32.05 22.48 -16.06
CA HIS A 418 -31.25 22.14 -17.24
C HIS A 418 -30.28 20.98 -16.96
N PHE A 419 -29.62 20.98 -15.81
CA PHE A 419 -28.74 19.91 -15.35
C PHE A 419 -29.49 18.58 -15.25
N THR A 420 -30.62 18.54 -14.56
CA THR A 420 -31.43 17.32 -14.40
C THR A 420 -31.97 16.81 -15.74
N ALA A 421 -32.33 17.70 -16.67
CA ALA A 421 -32.87 17.31 -17.96
C ALA A 421 -31.81 16.82 -18.96
N ILE A 422 -30.54 17.24 -18.84
CA ILE A 422 -29.46 16.89 -19.77
C ILE A 422 -28.57 15.76 -19.28
N THR A 423 -28.31 15.67 -17.98
CA THR A 423 -27.31 14.73 -17.49
C THR A 423 -27.79 13.28 -17.65
N PRO A 424 -27.01 12.43 -18.35
CA PRO A 424 -27.35 11.02 -18.50
C PRO A 424 -27.14 10.28 -17.18
N THR A 425 -27.98 9.28 -16.94
CA THR A 425 -27.79 8.36 -15.81
C THR A 425 -26.54 7.51 -16.02
N LYS A 426 -25.88 7.11 -14.93
CA LYS A 426 -24.84 6.09 -14.93
C LYS A 426 -25.46 4.71 -14.68
N PRO A 427 -24.90 3.64 -15.27
CA PRO A 427 -25.28 2.29 -14.85
C PRO A 427 -24.88 2.08 -13.37
N PRO A 428 -25.61 1.25 -12.61
CA PRO A 428 -25.21 0.92 -11.25
C PRO A 428 -23.80 0.31 -11.24
N ALA A 429 -22.92 0.83 -10.40
CA ALA A 429 -21.47 0.56 -10.42
C ALA A 429 -21.10 -0.91 -10.09
N VAL A 430 -22.03 -1.67 -9.52
CA VAL A 430 -21.89 -3.09 -9.24
C VAL A 430 -23.23 -3.73 -9.54
N GLU A 431 -23.25 -4.76 -10.39
CA GLU A 431 -24.31 -5.76 -10.34
C GLU A 431 -24.19 -6.44 -8.97
N ASP A 432 -24.73 -5.83 -7.93
CA ASP A 432 -24.79 -6.49 -6.64
C ASP A 432 -25.50 -7.81 -6.88
N PHE A 433 -24.97 -8.91 -6.36
CA PHE A 433 -25.67 -10.19 -6.36
C PHE A 433 -27.08 -10.03 -5.76
N SER A 434 -27.31 -9.02 -4.89
CA SER A 434 -28.63 -8.61 -4.39
C SER A 434 -29.52 -7.94 -5.45
N SER A 435 -28.97 -7.18 -6.40
CA SER A 435 -29.69 -6.63 -7.57
C SER A 435 -30.08 -7.74 -8.56
N GLN A 436 -29.21 -8.74 -8.75
CA GLN A 436 -29.52 -9.94 -9.52
C GLN A 436 -30.52 -10.86 -8.79
N LEU A 437 -30.43 -11.01 -7.47
CA LEU A 437 -31.41 -11.75 -6.65
C LEU A 437 -32.76 -11.04 -6.57
N SER A 438 -32.78 -9.72 -6.48
CA SER A 438 -34.02 -8.94 -6.52
C SER A 438 -34.63 -8.87 -7.92
N SER A 439 -33.83 -9.08 -8.97
CA SER A 439 -34.33 -9.29 -10.34
C SER A 439 -35.10 -10.62 -10.51
N LEU A 440 -34.93 -11.57 -9.57
CA LEU A 440 -35.71 -12.81 -9.50
C LEU A 440 -37.01 -12.65 -8.69
N HIS A 441 -37.35 -11.45 -8.17
CA HIS A 441 -38.60 -11.25 -7.44
C HIS A 441 -39.83 -11.33 -8.37
N ILE A 442 -40.65 -12.35 -8.12
CA ILE A 442 -41.95 -12.63 -8.72
C ILE A 442 -42.98 -11.60 -8.17
N GLY A 443 -43.10 -10.44 -8.80
CA GLY A 443 -44.09 -9.42 -8.46
C GLY A 443 -44.11 -8.27 -9.49
N ASN A 444 -45.20 -7.50 -9.54
CA ASN A 444 -45.60 -6.46 -10.53
C ASN A 444 -44.58 -5.31 -10.87
N ASN A 445 -43.27 -5.50 -10.68
CA ASN A 445 -42.19 -4.52 -10.91
C ASN A 445 -41.61 -4.59 -12.35
N ALA A 446 -42.40 -4.95 -13.36
CA ALA A 446 -41.94 -4.99 -14.76
C ALA A 446 -41.40 -3.61 -15.24
N ASP A 447 -42.01 -2.52 -14.76
CA ASP A 447 -41.60 -1.16 -15.10
C ASP A 447 -40.20 -0.81 -14.54
N LYS A 448 -39.88 -1.22 -13.30
CA LYS A 448 -38.54 -1.01 -12.69
C LYS A 448 -37.45 -1.80 -13.41
N LEU A 449 -37.74 -3.03 -13.84
CA LEU A 449 -36.81 -3.85 -14.63
C LEU A 449 -36.51 -3.24 -16.01
N SER A 450 -37.51 -2.59 -16.64
CA SER A 450 -37.32 -1.89 -17.91
C SER A 450 -36.48 -0.61 -17.76
N LEU A 451 -36.63 0.10 -16.63
CA LEU A 451 -35.87 1.30 -16.29
C LEU A 451 -34.40 0.96 -16.01
N ASN A 452 -34.14 -0.11 -15.24
CA ASN A 452 -32.77 -0.54 -14.93
C ASN A 452 -31.98 -0.93 -16.18
N LYS A 453 -32.64 -1.48 -17.21
CA LYS A 453 -32.01 -1.78 -18.50
C LYS A 453 -31.66 -0.53 -19.33
N LYS A 454 -32.28 0.62 -19.04
CA LYS A 454 -32.05 1.90 -19.73
C LYS A 454 -31.08 2.83 -18.98
N LEU A 455 -30.75 2.53 -17.72
CA LEU A 455 -29.72 3.23 -16.96
C LEU A 455 -28.38 3.17 -17.70
N GLY A 456 -27.69 4.30 -17.84
CA GLY A 456 -26.44 4.37 -18.59
C GLY A 456 -26.60 4.65 -20.09
N SER A 457 -27.82 4.76 -20.62
CA SER A 457 -28.07 5.19 -22.00
C SER A 457 -28.08 6.72 -22.11
N VAL A 458 -27.62 7.25 -23.26
CA VAL A 458 -27.51 8.70 -23.50
C VAL A 458 -28.88 9.39 -23.47
N ASP A 459 -29.92 8.71 -23.95
CA ASP A 459 -31.28 9.25 -24.04
C ASP A 459 -32.06 9.18 -22.72
N PHE A 460 -31.50 8.53 -21.69
CA PHE A 460 -32.11 8.38 -20.37
C PHE A 460 -31.43 9.28 -19.34
N THR A 461 -32.00 10.48 -19.15
CA THR A 461 -31.46 11.51 -18.26
C THR A 461 -32.00 11.40 -16.82
N LEU A 462 -31.39 12.15 -15.90
CA LEU A 462 -31.82 12.15 -14.49
C LEU A 462 -33.31 12.53 -14.34
N ALA A 463 -33.81 13.44 -15.17
CA ALA A 463 -35.22 13.81 -15.20
C ALA A 463 -36.16 12.62 -15.48
N CYS A 464 -35.68 11.57 -16.15
CA CYS A 464 -36.45 10.35 -16.39
C CYS A 464 -36.58 9.44 -15.15
N LEU A 465 -35.80 9.67 -14.09
CA LEU A 465 -35.94 8.98 -12.80
C LEU A 465 -37.01 9.60 -11.90
N LEU A 466 -37.38 10.85 -12.18
CA LEU A 466 -38.38 11.60 -11.43
C LEU A 466 -39.80 11.19 -11.84
N ASP A 467 -40.75 11.36 -10.92
CA ASP A 467 -42.16 11.13 -11.24
C ASP A 467 -42.68 12.27 -12.13
N LEU A 468 -43.41 11.91 -13.18
CA LEU A 468 -43.90 12.86 -14.17
C LEU A 468 -45.35 13.26 -13.87
N PRO A 469 -45.75 14.52 -14.12
CA PRO A 469 -47.10 14.99 -13.84
C PRO A 469 -48.11 14.35 -14.79
N THR A 470 -49.19 13.80 -14.25
CA THR A 470 -50.36 13.32 -15.00
C THR A 470 -51.49 14.36 -14.94
N SER A 471 -52.32 14.43 -15.98
CA SER A 471 -53.49 15.31 -16.03
C SER A 471 -54.52 14.96 -14.94
N SER A 472 -55.29 15.96 -14.50
CA SER A 472 -56.29 15.85 -13.41
C SER A 472 -57.58 15.12 -13.80
N GLU A 473 -57.82 14.91 -15.09
CA GLU A 473 -58.91 14.09 -15.59
C GLU A 473 -58.37 12.68 -15.77
N GLY A 474 -59.05 11.66 -15.21
CA GLY A 474 -58.62 10.25 -15.15
C GLY A 474 -58.44 9.52 -16.49
N GLN A 475 -57.97 10.20 -17.52
CA GLN A 475 -57.42 9.65 -18.75
C GLN A 475 -55.88 9.74 -18.66
N ASP A 476 -55.20 8.60 -18.72
CA ASP A 476 -53.75 8.51 -18.72
C ASP A 476 -53.16 9.06 -20.04
N ILE A 477 -53.13 10.38 -20.24
CA ILE A 477 -52.66 11.01 -21.50
C ILE A 477 -51.18 10.66 -21.78
N LEU A 478 -50.33 10.55 -20.75
CA LEU A 478 -48.93 10.12 -20.88
C LEU A 478 -48.77 8.61 -21.21
N CYS A 479 -49.79 7.79 -20.95
CA CYS A 479 -49.84 6.37 -21.34
C CYS A 479 -50.66 6.13 -22.61
N SER A 480 -51.24 7.18 -23.20
CA SER A 480 -52.02 7.07 -24.43
C SER A 480 -51.10 6.92 -25.65
N SER A 481 -51.60 6.27 -26.70
CA SER A 481 -50.88 6.09 -27.98
C SER A 481 -50.84 7.37 -28.85
N PHE A 482 -51.40 8.48 -28.36
CA PHE A 482 -51.54 9.73 -29.10
C PHE A 482 -50.40 10.72 -28.79
N LEU A 483 -50.10 11.60 -29.74
CA LEU A 483 -49.12 12.67 -29.58
C LEU A 483 -49.72 13.82 -28.74
N LEU A 484 -48.90 14.41 -27.87
CA LEU A 484 -49.30 15.51 -27.01
C LEU A 484 -49.52 16.80 -27.81
N ASN A 485 -50.66 17.45 -27.61
CA ASN A 485 -50.91 18.79 -28.13
C ASN A 485 -49.85 19.78 -27.61
N PRO A 486 -49.30 20.68 -28.45
CA PRO A 486 -48.23 21.60 -28.08
C PRO A 486 -48.55 22.50 -26.86
N ILE A 487 -49.79 22.93 -26.71
CA ILE A 487 -50.23 23.80 -25.60
C ILE A 487 -50.26 23.02 -24.27
N HIS A 488 -50.76 21.78 -24.33
CA HIS A 488 -50.79 20.88 -23.18
C HIS A 488 -49.37 20.47 -22.75
N LEU A 489 -48.46 20.30 -23.71
CA LEU A 489 -47.07 20.02 -23.43
C LEU A 489 -46.41 21.17 -22.64
N ILE A 490 -46.68 22.43 -22.97
CA ILE A 490 -46.16 23.58 -22.20
C ILE A 490 -46.68 23.58 -20.75
N ASP A 491 -47.96 23.26 -20.55
CA ASP A 491 -48.52 23.18 -19.19
C ASP A 491 -47.89 22.03 -18.39
N LEU A 492 -47.59 20.91 -19.03
CA LEU A 492 -46.84 19.80 -18.41
C LEU A 492 -45.39 20.20 -18.10
N VAL A 493 -44.70 20.92 -19.00
CA VAL A 493 -43.34 21.46 -18.77
C VAL A 493 -43.36 22.36 -17.54
N ARG A 494 -44.38 23.22 -17.43
CA ARG A 494 -44.60 24.12 -16.29
C ARG A 494 -44.78 23.34 -14.99
N LYS A 495 -45.68 22.36 -14.98
CA LYS A 495 -45.96 21.49 -13.82
C LYS A 495 -44.73 20.69 -13.40
N PHE A 496 -44.02 20.09 -14.36
CA PHE A 496 -42.80 19.33 -14.09
C PHE A 496 -41.69 20.21 -13.52
N SER A 497 -41.45 21.38 -14.12
CA SER A 497 -40.46 22.34 -13.62
C SER A 497 -40.80 22.81 -12.20
N SER A 498 -42.09 23.04 -11.92
CA SER A 498 -42.55 23.43 -10.59
C SER A 498 -42.35 22.32 -9.55
N SER A 499 -42.53 21.05 -9.95
CA SER A 499 -42.34 19.90 -9.06
C SER A 499 -40.88 19.71 -8.65
N ILE A 500 -39.95 19.87 -9.60
CA ILE A 500 -38.51 19.74 -9.33
C ILE A 500 -38.03 20.83 -8.35
N LEU A 501 -38.50 22.06 -8.54
CA LEU A 501 -38.01 23.21 -7.78
C LEU A 501 -38.74 23.45 -6.46
N TRP A 502 -40.02 23.07 -6.37
CA TRP A 502 -40.88 23.41 -5.22
C TRP A 502 -41.51 22.18 -4.54
N GLY A 503 -41.29 20.96 -5.04
CA GLY A 503 -41.78 19.72 -4.44
C GLY A 503 -43.16 19.27 -4.93
N LYS A 504 -43.62 18.10 -4.48
CA LYS A 504 -44.85 17.42 -4.97
C LYS A 504 -46.15 17.90 -4.29
N SER A 505 -46.10 18.64 -3.18
CA SER A 505 -47.28 19.13 -2.47
C SER A 505 -47.28 20.65 -2.27
N GLY A 506 -48.38 21.31 -2.66
CA GLY A 506 -48.63 22.72 -2.31
C GLY A 506 -48.96 22.94 -0.82
N GLU A 507 -48.93 21.90 0.00
CA GLU A 507 -48.97 22.00 1.45
C GLU A 507 -47.52 22.04 1.94
N GLN A 508 -47.17 23.11 2.66
CA GLN A 508 -45.95 23.19 3.45
C GLN A 508 -45.95 22.00 4.41
N SER A 509 -45.28 20.91 4.04
CA SER A 509 -44.82 19.91 5.00
C SER A 509 -43.90 20.61 6.01
N PRO A 510 -43.87 20.15 7.27
CA PRO A 510 -43.36 20.95 8.37
C PRO A 510 -41.86 21.13 8.23
N VAL A 511 -41.43 22.38 7.98
CA VAL A 511 -40.12 22.97 8.36
C VAL A 511 -38.82 22.29 7.84
N PHE A 512 -38.84 21.08 7.26
CA PHE A 512 -37.63 20.24 7.14
C PHE A 512 -37.42 19.45 5.83
N SER A 513 -38.22 19.63 4.77
CA SER A 513 -37.96 18.97 3.48
C SER A 513 -37.78 19.99 2.36
N SER A 514 -36.52 20.33 2.07
CA SER A 514 -36.22 21.10 0.86
C SER A 514 -36.48 20.21 -0.37
N PRO A 515 -37.06 20.72 -1.46
CA PRO A 515 -37.27 19.93 -2.69
C PRO A 515 -35.96 19.40 -3.29
N MET A 516 -34.82 20.02 -2.93
CA MET A 516 -33.48 19.58 -3.33
C MET A 516 -33.00 18.36 -2.55
N THR A 517 -33.34 18.25 -1.26
CA THR A 517 -33.08 17.04 -0.48
C THR A 517 -33.90 15.87 -1.00
N ASP A 518 -35.16 16.11 -1.40
CA ASP A 518 -36.02 15.07 -2.02
C ASP A 518 -35.50 14.61 -3.38
N LEU A 519 -34.96 15.54 -4.18
CA LEU A 519 -34.35 15.18 -5.46
C LEU A 519 -33.05 14.40 -5.27
N ALA A 520 -32.20 14.83 -4.33
CA ALA A 520 -30.97 14.12 -4.02
C ALA A 520 -31.22 12.73 -3.43
N SER A 521 -32.25 12.61 -2.59
CA SER A 521 -32.83 11.38 -2.07
C SER A 521 -33.16 10.38 -3.18
N VAL A 522 -33.90 10.80 -4.22
CA VAL A 522 -34.22 9.96 -5.38
C VAL A 522 -32.96 9.54 -6.13
N LEU A 523 -32.01 10.46 -6.34
CA LEU A 523 -30.74 10.14 -7.01
C LEU A 523 -29.89 9.13 -6.22
N LEU A 524 -29.89 9.20 -4.88
CA LEU A 524 -29.16 8.27 -4.03
C LEU A 524 -29.77 6.88 -4.05
N GLN A 525 -31.10 6.77 -4.01
CA GLN A 525 -31.82 5.50 -4.10
C GLN A 525 -31.56 4.78 -5.44
N ASP A 526 -31.42 5.54 -6.54
CA ASP A 526 -31.17 5.01 -7.87
C ASP A 526 -29.65 4.92 -8.23
N GLY A 527 -28.75 5.08 -7.23
CA GLY A 527 -27.30 4.86 -7.39
C GLY A 527 -26.53 5.95 -8.13
N GLN A 528 -27.11 7.14 -8.31
CA GLN A 528 -26.56 8.24 -9.12
C GLN A 528 -25.69 9.21 -8.29
N TYR A 529 -24.63 8.68 -7.66
CA TYR A 529 -23.82 9.43 -6.68
C TYR A 529 -23.05 10.63 -7.25
N GLU A 530 -22.55 10.53 -8.48
CA GLU A 530 -21.80 11.63 -9.11
C GLU A 530 -22.71 12.81 -9.49
N ALA A 531 -23.91 12.49 -9.99
CA ALA A 531 -24.92 13.47 -10.30
C ALA A 531 -25.38 14.22 -9.04
N ALA A 532 -25.66 13.47 -7.96
CA ALA A 532 -26.03 14.04 -6.67
C ALA A 532 -24.89 14.95 -6.13
N LYS A 533 -23.64 14.50 -6.22
CA LYS A 533 -22.47 15.29 -5.81
C LYS A 533 -22.35 16.60 -6.61
N ASN A 534 -22.50 16.57 -7.94
CA ASN A 534 -22.44 17.79 -8.76
C ASN A 534 -23.60 18.74 -8.46
N LEU A 535 -24.79 18.21 -8.16
CA LEU A 535 -25.93 19.03 -7.71
C LEU A 535 -25.64 19.71 -6.37
N PHE A 536 -24.99 19.03 -5.43
CA PHE A 536 -24.55 19.64 -4.18
C PHE A 536 -23.45 20.68 -4.38
N ASP A 537 -22.50 20.45 -5.28
CA ASP A 537 -21.47 21.44 -5.63
C ASP A 537 -22.11 22.73 -6.20
N ILE A 538 -23.12 22.59 -7.07
CA ILE A 538 -23.90 23.72 -7.59
C ILE A 538 -24.55 24.51 -6.43
N LEU A 539 -25.26 23.81 -5.53
CA LEU A 539 -25.94 24.46 -4.40
C LEU A 539 -24.96 25.15 -3.46
N ASP A 540 -23.79 24.54 -3.21
CA ASP A 540 -22.74 25.11 -2.37
C ASP A 540 -22.18 26.43 -2.95
N ILE A 541 -21.98 26.53 -4.27
CA ILE A 541 -21.48 27.74 -4.93
C ILE A 541 -22.46 28.91 -4.70
N TYR A 542 -23.75 28.71 -4.98
CA TYR A 542 -24.75 29.76 -4.80
C TYR A 542 -24.96 30.14 -3.33
N SER A 543 -24.87 29.18 -2.40
CA SER A 543 -25.00 29.45 -0.97
C SER A 543 -23.87 30.32 -0.40
N ARG A 544 -22.69 30.38 -1.07
CA ARG A 544 -21.59 31.27 -0.70
C ARG A 544 -21.86 32.71 -1.12
N ASN A 545 -22.51 32.90 -2.27
CA ASN A 545 -22.83 34.22 -2.81
C ASN A 545 -23.97 34.88 -2.01
N GLU A 546 -24.93 34.10 -1.50
CA GLU A 546 -25.99 34.59 -0.60
C GLU A 546 -25.47 35.14 0.74
N LYS A 547 -24.25 34.79 1.18
CA LYS A 547 -23.67 35.29 2.44
C LYS A 547 -23.35 36.79 2.44
N VAL A 548 -23.36 37.44 1.27
CA VAL A 548 -23.18 38.89 1.15
C VAL A 548 -24.50 39.64 1.47
N SER A 549 -25.64 38.96 1.43
CA SER A 549 -26.96 39.48 1.83
C SER A 549 -27.42 38.88 3.16
N GLN A 550 -27.54 39.69 4.20
CA GLN A 550 -27.92 39.27 5.56
C GLN A 550 -29.40 38.80 5.66
N ILE A 551 -29.72 37.49 5.59
CA ILE A 551 -30.99 36.88 6.13
C ILE A 551 -30.76 35.36 6.49
N PRO A 552 -31.68 34.66 7.20
CA PRO A 552 -31.62 34.25 8.61
C PRO A 552 -31.21 32.76 8.85
N ALA A 553 -31.14 32.35 10.12
CA ALA A 553 -30.64 31.07 10.62
C ALA A 553 -31.25 29.77 10.04
N SER A 554 -32.40 29.81 9.35
CA SER A 554 -33.08 28.63 8.79
C SER A 554 -32.31 27.92 7.67
N ASN A 555 -31.41 28.61 6.95
CA ASN A 555 -30.59 28.02 5.88
C ASN A 555 -29.44 27.14 6.42
N ASN A 556 -29.22 27.08 7.73
CA ASN A 556 -28.14 26.29 8.31
C ASN A 556 -28.49 24.79 8.39
N VAL A 557 -29.75 24.44 8.68
CA VAL A 557 -30.24 23.05 8.74
C VAL A 557 -30.00 22.33 7.42
N GLU A 558 -30.36 22.97 6.31
CA GLU A 558 -30.17 22.41 4.96
C GLU A 558 -28.68 22.20 4.65
N ARG A 559 -27.78 23.11 5.06
CA ARG A 559 -26.34 22.94 4.83
C ARG A 559 -25.77 21.71 5.53
N TYR A 560 -26.26 21.36 6.71
CA TYR A 560 -25.80 20.16 7.42
C TYR A 560 -26.28 18.88 6.72
N ALA A 561 -27.55 18.85 6.31
CA ALA A 561 -28.12 17.76 5.51
C ALA A 561 -27.38 17.58 4.17
N LEU A 562 -27.19 18.67 3.41
CA LEU A 562 -26.47 18.66 2.14
C LEU A 562 -25.00 18.23 2.33
N SER A 563 -24.34 18.69 3.39
CA SER A 563 -22.96 18.26 3.70
C SER A 563 -22.89 16.77 4.02
N HIS A 564 -23.86 16.22 4.74
CA HIS A 564 -23.92 14.79 5.04
C HIS A 564 -24.13 13.95 3.79
N LEU A 565 -25.14 14.27 2.98
CA LEU A 565 -25.44 13.55 1.74
C LEU A 565 -24.28 13.68 0.73
N ARG A 566 -23.62 14.85 0.68
CA ARG A 566 -22.41 15.05 -0.12
C ARG A 566 -21.25 14.17 0.36
N GLY A 567 -21.03 14.11 1.67
CA GLY A 567 -20.02 13.22 2.27
C GLY A 567 -20.26 11.76 1.93
N PHE A 568 -21.53 11.32 2.00
CA PHE A 568 -21.95 9.97 1.63
C PHE A 568 -21.72 9.68 0.13
N CYS A 569 -22.10 10.60 -0.76
CA CYS A 569 -21.82 10.46 -2.20
C CYS A 569 -20.32 10.32 -2.48
N LEU A 570 -19.50 11.16 -1.86
CA LEU A 570 -18.04 11.13 -2.05
C LEU A 570 -17.41 9.85 -1.55
N LEU A 571 -17.92 9.29 -0.45
CA LEU A 571 -17.46 8.01 0.10
C LEU A 571 -17.76 6.85 -0.87
N LEU A 572 -18.97 6.79 -1.42
CA LEU A 572 -19.35 5.75 -2.39
C LEU A 572 -18.57 5.89 -3.70
N LEU A 573 -18.33 7.13 -4.14
CA LEU A 573 -17.46 7.38 -5.29
C LEU A 573 -16.00 6.97 -5.02
N ALA A 574 -15.48 7.18 -3.81
CA ALA A 574 -14.13 6.75 -3.44
C ALA A 574 -14.01 5.22 -3.36
N HIS A 575 -15.08 4.52 -2.97
CA HIS A 575 -15.11 3.05 -2.99
C HIS A 575 -14.98 2.49 -4.42
N ASN A 576 -15.70 3.08 -5.37
CA ASN A 576 -15.72 2.63 -6.77
C ASN A 576 -14.49 3.08 -7.59
N GLU A 577 -13.60 3.90 -7.03
CA GLU A 577 -12.44 4.43 -7.75
C GLU A 577 -11.24 3.47 -7.75
N LEU A 578 -10.70 3.23 -8.95
CA LEU A 578 -9.52 2.40 -9.17
C LEU A 578 -8.20 3.15 -8.92
N THR A 579 -8.20 4.48 -8.97
CA THR A 579 -6.97 5.29 -8.80
C THR A 579 -6.79 5.70 -7.34
N GLU A 580 -5.70 5.25 -6.73
CA GLU A 580 -5.40 5.46 -5.29
C GLU A 580 -5.36 6.96 -4.90
N VAL A 581 -4.76 7.82 -5.74
CA VAL A 581 -4.65 9.27 -5.47
C VAL A 581 -5.99 9.99 -5.47
N LEU A 582 -6.88 9.64 -6.43
CA LEU A 582 -8.21 10.23 -6.50
C LEU A 582 -9.09 9.73 -5.35
N LYS A 583 -8.95 8.44 -5.02
CA LYS A 583 -9.62 7.79 -3.90
C LYS A 583 -9.27 8.48 -2.58
N GLU A 584 -7.99 8.74 -2.30
CA GLU A 584 -7.57 9.51 -1.13
C GLU A 584 -8.13 10.94 -1.12
N ARG A 585 -8.15 11.63 -2.27
CA ARG A 585 -8.66 13.00 -2.34
C ARG A 585 -10.15 13.04 -2.06
N LYS A 586 -10.95 12.20 -2.71
CA LYS A 586 -12.40 12.10 -2.48
C LYS A 586 -12.70 11.69 -1.05
N MET A 587 -11.91 10.79 -0.49
CA MET A 587 -12.00 10.39 0.90
C MET A 587 -11.75 11.56 1.86
N ARG A 588 -10.66 12.32 1.69
CA ARG A 588 -10.39 13.50 2.52
C ARG A 588 -11.49 14.56 2.42
N GLU A 589 -12.06 14.75 1.23
CA GLU A 589 -13.21 15.63 1.02
C GLU A 589 -14.48 15.10 1.70
N ALA A 590 -14.75 13.79 1.62
CA ALA A 590 -15.86 13.15 2.31
C ALA A 590 -15.78 13.34 3.83
N ILE A 591 -14.59 13.13 4.41
CA ILE A 591 -14.37 13.29 5.84
C ILE A 591 -14.65 14.73 6.29
N ARG A 592 -14.16 15.72 5.54
CA ARG A 592 -14.46 17.15 5.80
C ARG A 592 -15.95 17.44 5.76
N CYS A 593 -16.69 16.84 4.83
CA CYS A 593 -18.14 17.00 4.70
C CYS A 593 -18.88 16.42 5.91
N PHE A 594 -18.52 15.22 6.39
CA PHE A 594 -19.12 14.63 7.58
C PHE A 594 -18.84 15.44 8.85
N PHE A 595 -17.62 15.97 9.02
CA PHE A 595 -17.32 16.89 10.14
C PHE A 595 -18.10 18.20 10.07
N ARG A 596 -18.28 18.77 8.88
CA ARG A 596 -19.12 19.97 8.68
C ARG A 596 -20.58 19.68 9.02
N ALA A 597 -21.10 18.52 8.64
CA ALA A 597 -22.46 18.12 8.98
C ALA A 597 -22.68 18.00 10.50
N ALA A 598 -21.67 17.55 11.25
CA ALA A 598 -21.75 17.41 12.71
C ALA A 598 -21.55 18.72 13.49
N SER A 599 -21.22 19.84 12.83
CA SER A 599 -20.74 21.05 13.52
C SER A 599 -21.83 21.95 14.12
N GLY A 600 -23.10 21.75 13.76
CA GLY A 600 -24.21 22.63 14.17
C GLY A 600 -25.11 22.09 15.29
N GLN A 601 -25.68 23.00 16.09
CA GLN A 601 -26.66 22.69 17.15
C GLN A 601 -27.97 22.08 16.62
N GLU A 602 -28.37 22.41 15.38
CA GLU A 602 -29.58 21.89 14.72
C GLU A 602 -29.32 20.66 13.83
N ALA A 603 -28.07 20.18 13.76
CA ALA A 603 -27.69 18.98 13.00
C ALA A 603 -28.49 17.70 13.37
N PRO A 604 -28.80 17.39 14.65
CA PRO A 604 -29.61 16.23 14.99
C PRO A 604 -31.01 16.26 14.37
N GLN A 605 -31.64 17.44 14.30
CA GLN A 605 -32.97 17.60 13.71
C GLN A 605 -32.93 17.49 12.18
N ALA A 606 -31.87 18.00 11.56
CA ALA A 606 -31.66 17.91 10.11
C ALA A 606 -31.46 16.48 9.61
N LEU A 607 -30.80 15.62 10.40
CA LEU A 607 -30.31 14.32 9.95
C LEU A 607 -31.24 13.13 10.27
N GLN A 608 -32.24 13.31 11.14
CA GLN A 608 -33.21 12.26 11.49
C GLN A 608 -34.06 11.81 10.28
N SER A 609 -34.26 12.68 9.28
CA SER A 609 -35.04 12.38 8.07
C SER A 609 -34.34 11.42 7.10
N PHE A 610 -33.00 11.33 7.10
CA PHE A 610 -32.22 10.58 6.10
C PHE A 610 -31.91 9.12 6.47
N SER A 611 -32.61 8.60 7.48
CA SER A 611 -32.37 7.25 8.00
C SER A 611 -32.60 6.14 6.97
N SER A 612 -33.54 6.33 6.03
CA SER A 612 -33.84 5.35 4.97
C SER A 612 -32.82 5.31 3.83
N GLU A 613 -32.10 6.41 3.58
CA GLU A 613 -31.22 6.58 2.41
C GLU A 613 -29.75 6.30 2.71
N THR A 614 -29.32 6.64 3.93
CA THR A 614 -27.94 6.49 4.39
C THR A 614 -27.78 5.34 5.39
N GLY A 615 -28.89 4.75 5.85
CA GLY A 615 -28.93 3.74 6.89
C GLY A 615 -28.66 4.28 8.31
N PHE A 616 -28.68 5.61 8.49
CA PHE A 616 -28.43 6.24 9.78
C PHE A 616 -29.66 6.17 10.69
N HIS A 617 -29.64 5.28 11.68
CA HIS A 617 -30.68 5.21 12.72
C HIS A 617 -30.10 5.59 14.08
N ILE A 618 -30.55 6.70 14.65
CA ILE A 618 -30.42 6.95 16.09
C ILE A 618 -31.77 6.63 16.75
N SER A 619 -31.80 5.60 17.58
CA SER A 619 -32.93 5.32 18.46
C SER A 619 -32.75 6.10 19.77
N GLY A 620 -33.43 7.23 19.92
CA GLY A 620 -33.55 7.96 21.19
C GLY A 620 -33.34 9.47 21.09
N GLU A 621 -34.10 10.23 21.89
CA GLU A 621 -33.88 11.66 22.11
C GLU A 621 -32.54 11.83 22.85
N CYS A 622 -31.51 12.28 22.13
CA CYS A 622 -30.17 12.45 22.71
C CYS A 622 -30.11 13.78 23.47
N GLY A 623 -29.98 13.73 24.80
CA GLY A 623 -30.07 14.90 25.69
C GLY A 623 -28.89 15.88 25.64
N SER A 624 -27.77 15.57 24.97
CA SER A 624 -26.61 16.46 24.84
C SER A 624 -25.97 16.42 23.45
N GLU A 625 -25.44 17.57 22.99
CA GLU A 625 -24.78 17.72 21.67
C GLU A 625 -23.56 16.80 21.53
N ALA A 626 -22.78 16.62 22.60
CA ALA A 626 -21.61 15.73 22.62
C ALA A 626 -22.01 14.25 22.48
N MET A 627 -23.11 13.84 23.11
CA MET A 627 -23.60 12.46 23.04
C MET A 627 -24.14 12.14 21.63
N TRP A 628 -24.82 13.10 20.99
CA TRP A 628 -25.25 12.94 19.60
C TRP A 628 -24.07 12.85 18.64
N LYS A 629 -23.06 13.74 18.80
CA LYS A 629 -21.82 13.70 18.00
C LYS A 629 -21.09 12.38 18.16
N LEU A 630 -21.06 11.82 19.37
CA LEU A 630 -20.47 10.50 19.64
C LEU A 630 -21.18 9.40 18.85
N HIS A 631 -22.51 9.34 18.87
CA HIS A 631 -23.26 8.35 18.08
C HIS A 631 -23.06 8.54 16.57
N TYR A 632 -23.04 9.80 16.11
CA TYR A 632 -22.81 10.13 14.71
C TYR A 632 -21.41 9.71 14.23
N TYR A 633 -20.36 10.00 15.01
CA TYR A 633 -19.00 9.59 14.64
C TYR A 633 -18.79 8.08 14.74
N GLN A 634 -19.45 7.38 15.67
CA GLN A 634 -19.44 5.91 15.69
C GLN A 634 -20.10 5.31 14.44
N TRP A 635 -21.22 5.88 13.99
CA TRP A 635 -21.84 5.48 12.73
C TRP A 635 -20.94 5.78 11.53
N ALA A 636 -20.35 6.97 11.46
CA ALA A 636 -19.43 7.33 10.38
C ALA A 636 -18.23 6.38 10.35
N MET A 637 -17.64 6.07 11.50
CA MET A 637 -16.57 5.07 11.63
C MET A 637 -16.99 3.71 11.05
N GLN A 638 -18.18 3.21 11.39
CA GLN A 638 -18.70 1.93 10.90
C GLN A 638 -18.92 1.92 9.39
N ILE A 639 -19.45 3.00 8.81
CA ILE A 639 -19.62 3.11 7.36
C ILE A 639 -18.27 3.10 6.65
N PHE A 640 -17.31 3.91 7.09
CA PHE A 640 -15.98 3.92 6.47
C PHE A 640 -15.29 2.55 6.58
N GLU A 641 -15.51 1.81 7.68
CA GLU A 641 -15.04 0.43 7.82
C GLU A 641 -15.71 -0.53 6.84
N GLN A 642 -17.03 -0.45 6.65
CA GLN A 642 -17.78 -1.29 5.70
C GLN A 642 -17.24 -1.17 4.27
N TYR A 643 -16.87 0.04 3.85
CA TYR A 643 -16.32 0.29 2.51
C TYR A 643 -14.79 0.13 2.41
N GLY A 644 -14.13 -0.33 3.49
CA GLY A 644 -12.69 -0.63 3.51
C GLY A 644 -11.78 0.61 3.56
N MET A 645 -12.27 1.73 4.09
CA MET A 645 -11.56 3.01 4.15
C MET A 645 -11.01 3.29 5.56
N SER A 646 -9.91 2.63 5.92
CA SER A 646 -9.34 2.63 7.27
C SER A 646 -8.90 4.01 7.78
N GLU A 647 -8.31 4.88 6.95
CA GLU A 647 -7.89 6.23 7.38
C GLU A 647 -9.06 7.10 7.86
N GLY A 648 -10.23 6.98 7.25
CA GLY A 648 -11.40 7.78 7.57
C GLY A 648 -12.07 7.25 8.81
N ALA A 649 -12.18 5.92 8.91
CA ALA A 649 -12.65 5.25 10.12
C ALA A 649 -11.76 5.61 11.34
N SER A 650 -10.44 5.71 11.16
CA SER A 650 -9.51 6.15 12.21
C SER A 650 -9.79 7.58 12.68
N GLN A 651 -9.97 8.52 11.75
CA GLN A 651 -10.26 9.92 12.10
C GLN A 651 -11.60 10.08 12.84
N PHE A 652 -12.65 9.35 12.44
CA PHE A 652 -13.92 9.38 13.18
C PHE A 652 -13.84 8.67 14.54
N ALA A 653 -13.03 7.62 14.67
CA ALA A 653 -12.81 6.97 15.95
C ALA A 653 -12.09 7.89 16.95
N LEU A 654 -11.09 8.65 16.50
CA LEU A 654 -10.42 9.68 17.30
C LEU A 654 -11.36 10.82 17.67
N ALA A 655 -12.18 11.31 16.73
CA ALA A 655 -13.17 12.34 17.03
C ALA A 655 -14.25 11.86 18.02
N ALA A 656 -14.65 10.58 17.94
CA ALA A 656 -15.56 9.98 18.91
C ALA A 656 -14.93 9.91 20.31
N LEU A 657 -13.63 9.60 20.42
CA LEU A 657 -12.89 9.62 21.69
C LEU A 657 -12.86 11.02 22.31
N GLU A 658 -12.61 12.07 21.52
CA GLU A 658 -12.66 13.47 21.99
C GLU A 658 -14.05 13.82 22.56
N GLN A 659 -15.13 13.32 21.95
CA GLN A 659 -16.48 13.53 22.49
C GLN A 659 -16.72 12.77 23.81
N VAL A 660 -16.16 11.56 23.97
CA VAL A 660 -16.20 10.84 25.26
C VAL A 660 -15.49 11.65 26.34
N ASP A 661 -14.32 12.22 26.04
CA ASP A 661 -13.57 13.04 26.98
C ASP A 661 -14.28 14.35 27.32
N ALA A 662 -14.97 14.96 26.36
CA ALA A 662 -15.83 16.12 26.62
C ALA A 662 -17.02 15.78 27.53
N ILE A 663 -17.64 14.60 27.38
CA ILE A 663 -18.74 14.15 28.24
C ILE A 663 -18.23 13.89 29.67
N VAL A 664 -17.06 13.26 29.81
CA VAL A 664 -16.46 12.95 31.12
C VAL A 664 -15.90 14.19 31.80
N GLY A 665 -15.29 15.12 31.05
CA GLY A 665 -14.69 16.35 31.59
C GLY A 665 -15.69 17.42 32.05
N VAL A 666 -16.98 17.30 31.66
CA VAL A 666 -18.06 18.19 32.12
C VAL A 666 -18.64 17.71 33.48
N GLY A 667 -18.40 16.47 33.87
CA GLY A 667 -18.91 15.85 35.10
C GLY A 667 -17.89 15.78 36.23
N ASP A 668 -17.37 16.91 36.70
CA ASP A 668 -16.49 16.98 37.89
C ASP A 668 -17.28 17.14 39.21
N GLY A 669 -18.60 16.90 39.17
CA GLY A 669 -19.45 16.83 40.35
C GLY A 669 -20.36 15.60 40.30
N ASP A 670 -19.95 14.53 40.98
CA ASP A 670 -20.70 13.38 41.55
C ASP A 670 -22.02 12.87 40.91
N GLU A 671 -22.38 13.23 39.68
CA GLU A 671 -23.55 12.75 38.93
C GLU A 671 -23.14 12.22 37.53
N ALA A 672 -22.13 11.35 37.49
CA ALA A 672 -21.51 10.86 36.25
C ALA A 672 -22.16 9.59 35.65
N ASP A 673 -23.48 9.36 35.78
CA ASP A 673 -24.08 8.06 35.36
C ASP A 673 -25.45 8.10 34.65
N TYR A 674 -25.98 9.26 34.22
CA TYR A 674 -27.35 9.34 33.66
C TYR A 674 -27.47 9.55 32.14
N GLY A 675 -26.53 9.08 31.31
CA GLY A 675 -26.70 9.21 29.85
C GLY A 675 -25.91 8.32 28.90
N LEU A 676 -24.91 7.56 29.36
CA LEU A 676 -24.14 6.64 28.51
C LEU A 676 -24.75 5.22 28.60
N PRO A 677 -24.94 4.49 27.47
CA PRO A 677 -25.40 3.09 27.48
C PRO A 677 -24.44 2.12 28.17
N GLU A 678 -23.17 2.47 28.26
CA GLU A 678 -22.05 1.67 28.77
C GLU A 678 -21.04 2.56 29.52
N PRO A 679 -20.24 2.02 30.46
CA PRO A 679 -19.24 2.82 31.17
C PRO A 679 -18.21 3.42 30.20
N ALA A 680 -17.80 4.68 30.45
CA ALA A 680 -16.88 5.40 29.55
C ALA A 680 -15.55 4.66 29.30
N THR A 681 -15.10 3.81 30.24
CA THR A 681 -13.90 2.98 30.10
C THR A 681 -14.03 1.90 29.04
N THR A 682 -15.19 1.23 28.90
CA THR A 682 -15.40 0.19 27.88
C THR A 682 -15.56 0.81 26.49
N ILE A 683 -16.24 1.96 26.40
CA ILE A 683 -16.36 2.71 25.16
C ILE A 683 -14.97 3.18 24.68
N ARG A 684 -14.14 3.73 25.58
CA ARG A 684 -12.75 4.09 25.28
C ARG A 684 -11.93 2.89 24.83
N GLY A 685 -12.02 1.77 25.55
CA GLY A 685 -11.30 0.53 25.20
C GLY A 685 -11.64 0.01 23.82
N ARG A 686 -12.92 0.00 23.46
CA ARG A 686 -13.41 -0.39 22.13
C ARG A 686 -12.93 0.56 21.03
N LEU A 687 -13.06 1.88 21.24
CA LEU A 687 -12.65 2.87 20.23
C LEU A 687 -11.13 2.87 19.99
N TRP A 688 -10.31 2.78 21.04
CA TRP A 688 -8.85 2.64 20.89
C TRP A 688 -8.46 1.34 20.20
N SER A 689 -9.18 0.24 20.43
CA SER A 689 -8.98 -1.02 19.71
C SER A 689 -9.30 -0.90 18.22
N ASN A 690 -10.33 -0.13 17.86
CA ASN A 690 -10.66 0.18 16.46
C ASN A 690 -9.60 1.09 15.82
N VAL A 691 -9.15 2.15 16.50
CA VAL A 691 -8.04 3.00 16.03
C VAL A 691 -6.79 2.17 15.76
N PHE A 692 -6.46 1.25 16.68
CA PHE A 692 -5.36 0.30 16.52
C PHE A 692 -5.54 -0.58 15.27
N LYS A 693 -6.73 -1.16 15.08
CA LYS A 693 -7.05 -1.97 13.89
C LYS A 693 -6.83 -1.17 12.60
N TYR A 694 -7.38 0.05 12.51
CA TYR A 694 -7.27 0.86 11.30
C TYR A 694 -5.84 1.33 11.04
N ALA A 695 -5.08 1.70 12.08
CA ALA A 695 -3.66 2.07 11.93
C ALA A 695 -2.80 0.88 11.45
N LEU A 696 -3.14 -0.35 11.87
CA LEU A 696 -2.53 -1.56 11.35
C LEU A 696 -2.86 -1.80 9.87
N ASP A 697 -4.11 -1.61 9.46
CA ASP A 697 -4.52 -1.76 8.05
C ASP A 697 -3.79 -0.76 7.14
N LEU A 698 -3.50 0.45 7.63
CA LEU A 698 -2.70 1.48 6.94
C LEU A 698 -1.18 1.24 7.00
N LYS A 699 -0.71 0.22 7.73
CA LYS A 699 0.71 -0.06 8.01
C LYS A 699 1.44 1.09 8.73
N HIS A 700 0.71 1.96 9.43
CA HIS A 700 1.27 3.01 10.28
C HIS A 700 1.58 2.46 11.67
N PHE A 701 2.70 1.75 11.79
CA PHE A 701 3.03 1.00 13.01
C PHE A 701 3.28 1.89 14.26
N LYS A 702 3.76 3.12 14.07
CA LYS A 702 3.97 4.09 15.15
C LYS A 702 2.63 4.53 15.76
N ASP A 703 1.68 4.87 14.92
CA ASP A 703 0.33 5.28 15.34
C ASP A 703 -0.42 4.12 16.01
N ALA A 704 -0.28 2.90 15.46
CA ALA A 704 -0.84 1.69 16.07
C ALA A 704 -0.28 1.44 17.48
N TYR A 705 1.02 1.66 17.69
CA TYR A 705 1.62 1.55 19.02
C TYR A 705 1.11 2.65 19.98
N CYS A 706 1.01 3.90 19.51
CA CYS A 706 0.42 4.99 20.30
C CYS A 706 -1.02 4.65 20.74
N ALA A 707 -1.83 4.06 19.87
CA ALA A 707 -3.19 3.62 20.22
C ALA A 707 -3.22 2.56 21.32
N ILE A 708 -2.26 1.62 21.34
CA ILE A 708 -2.14 0.61 22.42
C ILE A 708 -1.79 1.29 23.76
N VAL A 709 -0.86 2.24 23.75
CA VAL A 709 -0.41 2.90 24.99
C VAL A 709 -1.52 3.78 25.57
N SER A 710 -2.29 4.46 24.72
CA SER A 710 -3.39 5.33 25.11
C SER A 710 -4.63 4.58 25.61
N ASN A 711 -4.70 3.24 25.41
CA ASN A 711 -5.83 2.46 25.88
C ASN A 711 -5.80 2.30 27.40
N THR A 712 -6.86 2.77 28.06
CA THR A 712 -7.06 2.68 29.52
C THR A 712 -7.55 1.30 29.97
N ASP A 713 -8.08 0.48 29.06
CA ASP A 713 -8.51 -0.89 29.34
C ASP A 713 -7.35 -1.87 29.14
N ASP A 714 -6.96 -2.53 30.24
CA ASP A 714 -5.84 -3.47 30.27
C ASP A 714 -6.09 -4.69 29.38
N ASP A 715 -7.30 -5.26 29.38
CA ASP A 715 -7.63 -6.45 28.60
C ASP A 715 -7.54 -6.17 27.08
N SER A 716 -8.16 -5.09 26.62
CA SER A 716 -8.08 -4.65 25.23
C SER A 716 -6.64 -4.31 24.81
N LYS A 717 -5.85 -3.71 25.71
CA LYS A 717 -4.44 -3.38 25.46
C LYS A 717 -3.61 -4.63 25.17
N TYR A 718 -3.78 -5.71 25.92
CA TYR A 718 -3.05 -6.95 25.69
C TYR A 718 -3.51 -7.70 24.45
N ILE A 719 -4.82 -7.70 24.16
CA ILE A 719 -5.35 -8.28 22.92
C ILE A 719 -4.79 -7.54 21.69
N CYS A 720 -4.75 -6.20 21.73
CA CYS A 720 -4.17 -5.38 20.67
C CYS A 720 -2.67 -5.64 20.53
N LEU A 721 -1.91 -5.68 21.64
CA LEU A 721 -0.47 -6.01 21.62
C LEU A 721 -0.21 -7.37 20.97
N ARG A 722 -0.98 -8.39 21.34
CA ARG A 722 -0.85 -9.74 20.77
C ARG A 722 -1.13 -9.72 19.27
N ARG A 723 -2.18 -9.05 18.83
CA ARG A 723 -2.50 -8.90 17.40
C ARG A 723 -1.41 -8.13 16.65
N PHE A 724 -0.84 -7.09 17.26
CA PHE A 724 0.24 -6.27 16.69
C PHE A 724 1.47 -7.12 16.38
N VAL A 725 1.90 -7.94 17.36
CA VAL A 725 3.02 -8.88 17.19
C VAL A 725 2.73 -9.89 16.08
N ILE A 726 1.51 -10.41 16.02
CA ILE A 726 1.12 -11.38 15.00
C ILE A 726 1.26 -10.78 13.59
N VAL A 727 0.65 -9.61 13.37
CA VAL A 727 0.64 -8.94 12.07
C VAL A 727 2.05 -8.49 11.65
N LEU A 728 2.86 -7.98 12.56
CA LEU A 728 4.25 -7.61 12.27
C LEU A 728 5.10 -8.80 11.82
N CYS A 729 4.88 -9.98 12.43
CA CYS A 729 5.56 -11.20 12.04
C CYS A 729 5.09 -11.70 10.66
N GLU A 730 3.78 -11.62 10.36
CA GLU A 730 3.21 -12.02 9.07
C GLU A 730 3.68 -11.13 7.92
N LEU A 731 3.79 -9.81 8.15
CA LEU A 731 4.27 -8.84 7.17
C LEU A 731 5.80 -8.83 7.02
N GLY A 732 6.53 -9.58 7.86
CA GLY A 732 8.00 -9.56 7.88
C GLY A 732 8.61 -8.21 8.30
N ALA A 733 7.81 -7.29 8.85
CA ALA A 733 8.19 -5.93 9.23
C ALA A 733 8.90 -5.89 10.60
N ILE A 734 9.81 -6.83 10.84
CA ILE A 734 10.52 -6.99 12.12
C ILE A 734 11.45 -5.83 12.42
N LYS A 735 11.98 -5.18 11.38
CA LYS A 735 12.86 -4.02 11.54
C LYS A 735 12.24 -2.97 12.45
N VAL A 736 10.92 -2.77 12.36
CA VAL A 736 10.16 -1.83 13.22
C VAL A 736 10.19 -2.23 14.70
N LEU A 737 10.22 -3.53 15.03
CA LEU A 737 10.38 -4.01 16.42
C LEU A 737 11.79 -3.76 16.95
N CYS A 738 12.81 -3.88 16.10
CA CYS A 738 14.21 -3.87 16.49
C CYS A 738 14.85 -2.48 16.42
N ASP A 739 14.50 -1.62 15.47
CA ASP A 739 15.22 -0.38 15.13
C ASP A 739 15.12 0.75 16.19
N GLY A 740 14.59 0.46 17.39
CA GLY A 740 14.51 1.42 18.49
C GLY A 740 13.49 2.54 18.28
N GLU A 741 12.81 2.57 17.12
CA GLU A 741 11.78 3.55 16.81
C GLU A 741 10.55 3.46 17.73
N ILE A 742 10.29 2.28 18.31
CA ILE A 742 9.17 2.03 19.22
C ILE A 742 9.70 1.65 20.61
N PRO A 743 9.47 2.47 21.65
CA PRO A 743 10.07 2.25 22.97
C PRO A 743 9.43 1.11 23.79
N PHE A 744 8.19 0.70 23.49
CA PHE A 744 7.42 -0.32 24.26
C PHE A 744 7.40 -0.07 25.78
N VAL A 745 7.20 1.17 26.21
CA VAL A 745 7.18 1.59 27.64
C VAL A 745 6.11 0.81 28.41
N GLY A 746 6.53 0.05 29.43
CA GLY A 746 5.63 -0.74 30.30
C GLY A 746 5.06 -2.02 29.67
N LEU A 747 5.34 -2.30 28.39
CA LEU A 747 4.81 -3.46 27.65
C LEU A 747 5.90 -4.48 27.27
N VAL A 748 7.16 -4.21 27.61
CA VAL A 748 8.32 -5.04 27.22
C VAL A 748 8.20 -6.47 27.71
N GLU A 749 7.80 -6.69 28.97
CA GLU A 749 7.73 -8.02 29.56
C GLU A 749 6.64 -8.88 28.91
N LYS A 750 5.50 -8.28 28.57
CA LYS A 750 4.40 -8.97 27.90
C LYS A 750 4.67 -9.20 26.42
N LEU A 751 5.36 -8.27 25.76
CA LEU A 751 5.87 -8.46 24.40
C LEU A 751 6.86 -9.63 24.35
N GLU A 752 7.75 -9.71 25.34
CA GLU A 752 8.72 -10.80 25.50
C GLU A 752 8.01 -12.15 25.69
N GLN A 753 6.97 -12.20 26.54
CA GLN A 753 6.13 -13.39 26.73
C GLN A 753 5.40 -13.83 25.46
N GLU A 754 4.79 -12.90 24.71
CA GLU A 754 4.07 -13.26 23.47
C GLU A 754 5.03 -13.71 22.37
N LEU A 755 6.20 -13.06 22.24
CA LEU A 755 7.22 -13.46 21.27
C LEU A 755 7.86 -14.80 21.64
N SER A 756 8.14 -15.06 22.92
CA SER A 756 8.68 -16.34 23.38
C SER A 756 7.66 -17.47 23.20
N TRP A 757 6.40 -17.23 23.57
CA TRP A 757 5.31 -18.18 23.37
C TRP A 757 5.08 -18.49 21.89
N LYS A 758 5.11 -17.47 21.02
CA LYS A 758 4.99 -17.66 19.57
C LYS A 758 6.22 -18.37 19.01
N ALA A 759 7.43 -18.05 19.50
CA ALA A 759 8.66 -18.72 19.09
C ALA A 759 8.55 -20.21 19.38
N GLU A 760 8.19 -20.60 20.61
CA GLU A 760 8.04 -21.99 21.07
C GLU A 760 7.04 -22.81 20.28
N ARG A 761 5.97 -22.19 19.77
CA ARG A 761 4.92 -22.87 18.98
C ARG A 761 5.11 -22.79 17.47
N SER A 762 5.92 -21.86 16.98
CA SER A 762 6.22 -21.70 15.55
C SER A 762 7.18 -22.76 15.04
N ASP A 763 7.11 -23.10 13.75
CA ASP A 763 8.10 -23.96 13.11
C ASP A 763 9.48 -23.29 13.06
N ILE A 764 10.54 -24.06 13.34
CA ILE A 764 11.94 -23.59 13.25
C ILE A 764 12.29 -23.04 11.86
N SER A 765 11.64 -23.58 10.82
CA SER A 765 11.86 -23.18 9.42
C SER A 765 11.10 -21.92 8.99
N SER A 766 10.23 -21.38 9.85
CA SER A 766 9.48 -20.16 9.54
C SER A 766 10.44 -18.99 9.32
N ARG A 767 10.27 -18.30 8.18
CA ARG A 767 10.96 -17.04 7.90
C ARG A 767 9.97 -15.92 8.16
N PRO A 768 10.25 -15.02 9.10
CA PRO A 768 11.47 -14.88 9.89
C PRO A 768 11.50 -15.72 11.19
N ASN A 769 12.68 -16.20 11.59
CA ASN A 769 12.84 -16.98 12.83
C ASN A 769 12.76 -16.08 14.07
N LEU A 770 11.73 -16.31 14.88
CA LEU A 770 11.39 -15.51 16.06
C LEU A 770 12.48 -15.47 17.14
N TYR A 771 13.29 -16.53 17.29
CA TYR A 771 14.42 -16.48 18.23
C TYR A 771 15.51 -15.51 17.77
N LYS A 772 15.76 -15.42 16.45
CA LYS A 772 16.68 -14.43 15.86
C LYS A 772 16.15 -13.00 16.04
N VAL A 773 14.84 -12.82 15.96
CA VAL A 773 14.18 -11.54 16.26
C VAL A 773 14.32 -11.16 17.72
N LEU A 774 14.02 -12.08 18.64
CA LEU A 774 14.17 -11.88 20.08
C LEU A 774 15.61 -11.49 20.45
N TYR A 775 16.58 -12.16 19.85
CA TYR A 775 18.00 -11.79 20.01
C TYR A 775 18.27 -10.36 19.55
N ALA A 776 17.87 -10.00 18.32
CA ALA A 776 18.09 -8.66 17.79
C ALA A 776 17.40 -7.58 18.64
N PHE A 777 16.19 -7.86 19.13
CA PHE A 777 15.44 -6.98 20.02
C PHE A 777 16.17 -6.72 21.34
N HIS A 778 16.70 -7.76 22.00
CA HIS A 778 17.45 -7.60 23.25
C HIS A 778 18.87 -7.04 23.04
N ALA A 779 19.52 -7.36 21.92
CA ALA A 779 20.82 -6.81 21.55
C ALA A 779 20.75 -5.29 21.36
N ASN A 780 19.73 -4.79 20.66
CA ASN A 780 19.52 -3.35 20.46
C ASN A 780 19.21 -2.58 21.76
N ARG A 781 18.76 -3.28 22.81
CA ARG A 781 18.49 -2.71 24.14
C ARG A 781 19.65 -2.90 25.12
N ASN A 782 20.82 -3.36 24.65
CA ASN A 782 22.01 -3.69 25.46
C ASN A 782 21.78 -4.75 26.55
N ASN A 783 20.72 -5.55 26.44
CA ASN A 783 20.42 -6.64 27.37
C ASN A 783 21.03 -7.96 26.88
N TRP A 784 22.37 -8.02 26.87
CA TRP A 784 23.15 -9.12 26.28
C TRP A 784 22.91 -10.48 26.94
N ARG A 785 22.62 -10.50 28.25
CA ARG A 785 22.29 -11.72 28.99
C ARG A 785 21.00 -12.40 28.50
N LYS A 786 19.93 -11.61 28.30
CA LYS A 786 18.66 -12.13 27.75
C LYS A 786 18.81 -12.49 26.26
N ALA A 787 19.59 -11.71 25.50
CA ALA A 787 19.89 -12.05 24.11
C ALA A 787 20.58 -13.43 24.01
N ALA A 788 21.56 -13.70 24.89
CA ALA A 788 22.24 -14.98 24.97
C ALA A 788 21.30 -16.13 25.37
N SER A 789 20.39 -15.92 26.34
CA SER A 789 19.45 -16.95 26.78
C SER A 789 18.51 -17.40 25.66
N TYR A 790 18.00 -16.49 24.83
CA TYR A 790 17.14 -16.84 23.70
C TYR A 790 17.87 -17.58 22.58
N MET A 791 19.11 -17.19 22.28
CA MET A 791 19.95 -17.94 21.33
C MET A 791 20.31 -19.34 21.84
N TYR A 792 20.55 -19.47 23.15
CA TYR A 792 20.76 -20.77 23.77
C TYR A 792 19.50 -21.64 23.73
N ARG A 793 18.32 -21.10 24.06
CA ARG A 793 17.02 -21.79 23.93
C ARG A 793 16.77 -22.25 22.49
N TYR A 794 17.09 -21.42 21.51
CA TYR A 794 17.02 -21.80 20.09
C TYR A 794 17.95 -22.97 19.77
N SER A 795 19.19 -22.95 20.27
CA SER A 795 20.15 -24.05 20.08
C SER A 795 19.68 -25.38 20.70
N MET A 796 19.02 -25.31 21.87
CA MET A 796 18.46 -26.47 22.56
C MET A 796 17.24 -27.02 21.85
N ARG A 797 16.41 -26.15 21.26
CA ARG A 797 15.29 -26.58 20.43
C ARG A 797 15.76 -27.25 19.14
N LEU A 798 16.77 -26.68 18.47
CA LEU A 798 17.41 -27.32 17.31
C LEU A 798 17.96 -28.70 17.66
N LYS A 799 18.56 -28.87 18.85
CA LYS A 799 19.02 -30.18 19.36
C LYS A 799 17.88 -31.18 19.51
N LYS A 800 16.73 -30.77 20.06
CA LYS A 800 15.55 -31.63 20.22
C LYS A 800 14.96 -32.04 18.87
N GLU A 801 14.82 -31.10 17.93
CA GLU A 801 14.21 -31.37 16.62
C GLU A 801 15.13 -32.14 15.65
N ALA A 802 16.45 -31.94 15.74
CA ALA A 802 17.44 -32.70 14.96
C ALA A 802 17.41 -34.20 15.27
N ASN A 803 17.07 -34.59 16.51
CA ASN A 803 16.93 -35.99 16.91
C ASN A 803 15.67 -36.67 16.33
N LEU A 804 14.69 -35.89 15.86
CA LEU A 804 13.39 -36.38 15.38
C LEU A 804 13.35 -36.52 13.84
N ARG A 805 14.09 -35.71 13.09
CA ARG A 805 14.11 -35.72 11.60
C ARG A 805 15.30 -36.51 11.06
N GLY A 806 15.10 -37.80 10.83
CA GLY A 806 16.16 -38.78 10.49
C GLY A 806 16.77 -38.74 9.08
N SER A 807 17.03 -37.58 8.47
CA SER A 807 17.75 -37.47 7.19
C SER A 807 19.13 -36.79 7.33
N SER A 808 20.19 -37.42 6.82
CA SER A 808 21.60 -36.96 6.95
C SER A 808 21.81 -35.48 6.53
N GLN A 809 21.23 -35.07 5.39
CA GLN A 809 21.38 -33.70 4.89
C GLN A 809 20.73 -32.63 5.79
N THR A 810 19.57 -32.91 6.38
CA THR A 810 18.89 -31.98 7.31
C THR A 810 19.60 -31.92 8.68
N ILE A 811 20.33 -32.97 9.05
CA ILE A 811 21.14 -33.01 10.27
C ILE A 811 22.34 -32.07 10.11
N SER A 812 23.04 -32.10 8.97
CA SER A 812 24.17 -31.20 8.72
C SER A 812 23.77 -29.71 8.77
N SER A 813 22.64 -29.34 8.17
CA SER A 813 22.16 -27.94 8.17
C SER A 813 21.68 -27.49 9.55
N SER A 814 20.99 -28.36 10.31
CA SER A 814 20.53 -28.03 11.67
C SER A 814 21.68 -27.95 12.67
N LEU A 815 22.72 -28.78 12.53
CA LEU A 815 23.95 -28.68 13.32
C LEU A 815 24.70 -27.39 13.00
N GLN A 816 24.78 -26.99 11.72
CA GLN A 816 25.39 -25.73 11.33
C GLN A 816 24.65 -24.52 11.93
N GLU A 817 23.32 -24.49 11.84
CA GLU A 817 22.50 -23.45 12.48
C GLU A 817 22.66 -23.43 14.01
N ARG A 818 22.80 -24.61 14.62
CA ARG A 818 23.05 -24.73 16.06
C ARG A 818 24.41 -24.18 16.46
N LEU A 819 25.46 -24.43 15.66
CA LEU A 819 26.78 -23.85 15.87
C LEU A 819 26.74 -22.33 15.80
N TYR A 820 26.03 -21.78 14.82
CA TYR A 820 25.82 -20.33 14.75
C TYR A 820 25.11 -19.81 16.01
N ALA A 821 24.01 -20.44 16.42
CA ALA A 821 23.28 -20.04 17.63
C ALA A 821 24.17 -20.06 18.90
N LEU A 822 24.92 -21.14 19.11
CA LEU A 822 25.84 -21.28 20.25
C LEU A 822 26.97 -20.24 20.20
N SER A 823 27.56 -19.99 19.03
CA SER A 823 28.59 -18.95 18.87
C SER A 823 28.05 -17.55 19.17
N THR A 824 26.83 -17.24 18.72
CA THR A 824 26.18 -15.95 19.01
C THR A 824 25.83 -15.79 20.48
N ALA A 825 25.42 -16.87 21.16
CA ALA A 825 25.18 -16.86 22.60
C ALA A 825 26.48 -16.66 23.40
N LEU A 826 27.57 -17.33 23.01
CA LEU A 826 28.89 -17.15 23.60
C LEU A 826 29.38 -15.71 23.45
N ASN A 827 29.33 -15.18 22.23
CA ASN A 827 29.75 -13.80 21.95
C ASN A 827 28.91 -12.80 22.75
N ALA A 828 27.60 -13.01 22.86
CA ALA A 828 26.72 -12.15 23.65
C ALA A 828 27.04 -12.21 25.15
N LEU A 829 27.35 -13.39 25.72
CA LEU A 829 27.76 -13.49 27.13
C LEU A 829 29.13 -12.87 27.41
N GLN A 830 30.06 -12.92 26.45
CA GLN A 830 31.36 -12.27 26.59
C GLN A 830 31.28 -10.74 26.63
N LEU A 831 30.19 -10.14 26.13
CA LEU A 831 29.92 -8.71 26.25
C LEU A 831 29.33 -8.31 27.62
N VAL A 832 28.91 -9.29 28.44
CA VAL A 832 28.45 -9.07 29.81
C VAL A 832 29.66 -9.12 30.75
N ASP A 833 29.62 -8.35 31.84
CA ASP A 833 30.63 -8.44 32.90
C ASP A 833 30.76 -9.89 33.42
N HIS A 834 32.01 -10.35 33.64
CA HIS A 834 32.34 -11.74 33.96
C HIS A 834 31.63 -12.26 35.21
N ALA A 835 31.26 -11.38 36.15
CA ALA A 835 30.49 -11.73 37.35
C ALA A 835 29.02 -12.10 37.08
N HIS A 836 28.45 -11.67 35.95
CA HIS A 836 27.04 -11.85 35.60
C HIS A 836 26.82 -12.68 34.31
N ALA A 837 27.89 -13.25 33.75
CA ALA A 837 27.92 -14.02 32.49
C ALA A 837 27.43 -15.47 32.66
N TRP A 838 26.16 -15.64 33.06
CA TRP A 838 25.50 -16.93 33.22
C TRP A 838 24.06 -16.90 32.70
N ILE A 839 23.58 -18.03 32.19
CA ILE A 839 22.19 -18.20 31.70
C ILE A 839 21.37 -19.03 32.68
N ASP A 840 20.18 -18.54 33.01
CA ASP A 840 19.16 -19.30 33.74
C ASP A 840 18.64 -20.47 32.89
N SER A 841 19.06 -21.70 33.21
CA SER A 841 18.44 -22.91 32.66
C SER A 841 17.12 -23.15 33.39
N GLN A 842 16.06 -22.43 33.02
CA GLN A 842 14.72 -22.89 33.37
C GLN A 842 14.45 -24.20 32.63
N ASN A 843 14.55 -25.32 33.37
CA ASN A 843 13.94 -26.58 32.99
C ASN A 843 12.45 -26.47 33.30
N GLU A 844 11.63 -26.66 32.26
CA GLU A 844 10.30 -27.25 32.25
C GLU A 844 9.74 -27.62 33.64
N ASN A 845 8.94 -26.72 34.22
CA ASN A 845 7.93 -26.99 35.24
C ASN A 845 6.89 -25.84 35.23
N GLU A 846 6.42 -25.45 34.04
CA GLU A 846 5.18 -24.65 33.85
C GLU A 846 4.19 -25.39 32.94
N ASP A 847 4.26 -26.73 32.91
CA ASP A 847 3.18 -27.57 32.39
C ASP A 847 2.18 -27.88 33.51
N GLU A 848 1.54 -26.85 34.08
CA GLU A 848 0.19 -26.89 34.68
C GLU A 848 -0.28 -25.46 34.91
N GLU A 849 -0.60 -24.72 33.85
CA GLU A 849 -1.55 -23.60 33.94
C GLU A 849 -2.25 -23.40 32.59
N SER A 850 -3.10 -24.35 32.23
CA SER A 850 -4.21 -24.09 31.31
C SER A 850 -5.34 -23.41 32.10
N PRO A 851 -5.75 -22.17 31.78
CA PRO A 851 -6.91 -21.58 32.40
C PRO A 851 -8.14 -22.19 31.71
N ASN A 852 -8.86 -23.11 32.37
CA ASN A 852 -10.29 -23.35 32.18
C ASN A 852 -10.80 -24.53 33.03
N LYS A 853 -11.38 -24.21 34.22
CA LYS A 853 -12.70 -24.67 34.71
C LYS A 853 -12.80 -24.59 36.25
N LYS A 854 -13.54 -23.59 36.73
CA LYS A 854 -14.34 -23.47 37.98
C LYS A 854 -13.75 -23.99 39.30
N PRO A 855 -13.55 -23.14 40.33
CA PRO A 855 -13.32 -23.62 41.69
C PRO A 855 -14.66 -23.90 42.40
N ARG A 856 -14.78 -25.06 43.06
CA ARG A 856 -15.78 -25.31 44.09
C ARG A 856 -15.05 -25.49 45.42
N ASN A 857 -15.39 -24.59 46.34
CA ASN A 857 -14.97 -24.50 47.74
C ASN A 857 -14.99 -25.83 48.49
N ILE A 858 -13.93 -26.13 49.25
CA ILE A 858 -14.03 -26.73 50.59
C ILE A 858 -13.04 -26.02 51.53
N LEU A 859 -13.60 -25.60 52.66
CA LEU A 859 -13.05 -24.81 53.76
C LEU A 859 -12.19 -25.65 54.74
N VAL A 860 -11.13 -25.00 55.23
CA VAL A 860 -10.67 -24.95 56.64
C VAL A 860 -10.00 -26.20 57.25
N ALA A 861 -8.73 -26.08 57.63
CA ALA A 861 -8.32 -26.01 59.06
C ALA A 861 -6.83 -25.68 59.24
N ASN A 862 -6.60 -24.79 60.21
CA ASN A 862 -5.34 -24.21 60.68
C ASN A 862 -4.31 -25.23 61.20
N SER A 863 -3.02 -24.91 61.08
CA SER A 863 -2.15 -24.67 62.26
C SER A 863 -0.75 -24.22 61.82
N ALA A 864 -0.31 -23.13 62.45
CA ALA A 864 1.01 -22.56 62.30
C ALA A 864 2.04 -23.28 63.19
N SER A 865 3.30 -23.17 62.77
CA SER A 865 4.54 -23.33 63.53
C SER A 865 5.02 -24.75 63.88
N LEU A 866 6.10 -25.18 63.21
CA LEU A 866 7.41 -25.25 63.85
C LEU A 866 8.52 -25.28 62.79
N GLY A 867 9.56 -24.48 63.00
CA GLY A 867 10.67 -24.32 62.07
C GLY A 867 11.45 -25.61 61.86
N ILE A 868 11.64 -25.96 60.59
CA ILE A 868 12.73 -26.81 60.12
C ILE A 868 13.31 -26.11 58.90
N ALA A 869 14.61 -25.83 58.96
CA ALA A 869 15.38 -25.13 57.93
C ALA A 869 15.18 -25.76 56.53
N PRO A 870 15.09 -24.97 55.45
CA PRO A 870 15.01 -25.52 54.10
C PRO A 870 16.43 -25.91 53.67
N GLN A 871 16.85 -27.13 54.00
CA GLN A 871 17.97 -27.74 53.28
C GLN A 871 17.43 -28.29 51.95
N SER A 872 18.07 -27.86 50.86
CA SER A 872 17.98 -28.38 49.49
C SER A 872 16.65 -28.21 48.74
N ARG A 873 16.31 -26.97 48.36
CA ARG A 873 15.53 -26.72 47.13
C ARG A 873 16.49 -26.44 45.97
N GLY A 874 16.40 -27.29 44.94
CA GLY A 874 16.95 -27.23 43.58
C GLY A 874 18.13 -26.30 43.32
N LEU A 875 19.31 -26.89 43.04
CA LEU A 875 20.36 -26.17 42.31
C LEU A 875 19.78 -25.66 40.99
N GLN A 876 19.60 -24.34 40.88
CA GLN A 876 19.52 -23.62 39.62
C GLN A 876 20.76 -24.01 38.79
N PHE A 877 20.57 -24.72 37.69
CA PHE A 877 21.64 -24.96 36.74
C PHE A 877 21.93 -23.64 36.01
N CYS A 878 22.95 -22.91 36.47
CA CYS A 878 23.50 -21.79 35.71
C CYS A 878 24.36 -22.37 34.59
N VAL A 879 24.05 -22.03 33.34
CA VAL A 879 24.93 -22.37 32.22
C VAL A 879 25.97 -21.26 32.11
N ASP A 880 27.19 -21.57 32.52
CA ASP A 880 28.34 -20.68 32.44
C ASP A 880 28.97 -20.73 31.04
N VAL A 881 29.83 -19.75 30.72
CA VAL A 881 30.59 -19.68 29.47
C VAL A 881 31.37 -20.98 29.21
N GLU A 882 31.97 -21.59 30.26
CA GLU A 882 32.67 -22.87 30.12
C GLU A 882 31.74 -24.03 29.69
N ALA A 883 30.47 -24.01 30.10
CA ALA A 883 29.50 -25.03 29.72
C ALA A 883 29.07 -24.88 28.26
N LEU A 884 28.85 -23.64 27.81
CA LEU A 884 28.54 -23.35 26.40
C LEU A 884 29.71 -23.65 25.46
N GLU A 885 30.95 -23.35 25.87
CA GLU A 885 32.13 -23.71 25.09
C GLU A 885 32.23 -25.23 24.89
N LYS A 886 31.94 -26.01 25.94
CA LYS A 886 31.91 -27.48 25.85
C LYS A 886 30.83 -27.96 24.88
N GLU A 887 29.62 -27.40 24.97
CA GLU A 887 28.55 -27.75 24.04
C GLU A 887 28.86 -27.35 22.58
N TYR A 888 29.53 -26.21 22.38
CA TYR A 888 29.99 -25.77 21.07
C TYR A 888 31.03 -26.74 20.49
N VAL A 889 32.05 -27.11 21.26
CA VAL A 889 33.08 -28.06 20.82
C VAL A 889 32.45 -29.42 20.49
N LEU A 890 31.53 -29.91 21.33
CA LEU A 890 30.82 -31.17 21.06
C LEU A 890 29.95 -31.13 19.81
N THR A 891 29.22 -30.04 19.58
CA THR A 891 28.42 -29.88 18.36
C THR A 891 29.29 -29.72 17.12
N SER A 892 30.48 -29.11 17.24
CA SER A 892 31.43 -28.98 16.14
C SER A 892 32.03 -30.33 15.74
N ALA A 893 32.34 -31.18 16.71
CA ALA A 893 32.75 -32.56 16.49
C ALA A 893 31.65 -33.38 15.80
N GLN A 894 30.40 -33.27 16.25
CA GLN A 894 29.25 -33.93 15.62
C GLN A 894 29.01 -33.44 14.18
N TYR A 895 29.19 -32.14 13.92
CA TYR A 895 29.08 -31.58 12.58
C TYR A 895 30.15 -32.13 11.63
N MET A 896 31.41 -32.16 12.08
CA MET A 896 32.52 -32.73 11.30
C MET A 896 32.27 -34.20 10.94
N LEU A 897 31.78 -35.00 11.90
CA LEU A 897 31.42 -36.41 11.66
C LEU A 897 30.24 -36.54 10.69
N SER A 898 29.24 -35.65 10.75
CA SER A 898 28.11 -35.67 9.83
C SER A 898 28.48 -35.36 8.37
N LEU A 899 29.61 -34.70 8.13
CA LEU A 899 30.14 -34.45 6.79
C LEU A 899 30.91 -35.65 6.21
N ALA A 900 31.43 -36.53 7.08
CA ALA A 900 32.27 -37.65 6.69
C ALA A 900 31.47 -38.95 6.47
N ASP A 901 30.39 -39.19 7.22
CA ASP A 901 29.61 -40.43 7.14
C ASP A 901 28.10 -40.17 6.94
N ASP A 902 27.57 -40.62 5.79
CA ASP A 902 26.15 -40.53 5.42
C ASP A 902 25.22 -41.35 6.35
N LYS A 903 25.76 -42.25 7.18
CA LYS A 903 25.00 -43.12 8.09
C LYS A 903 25.03 -42.69 9.55
N PHE A 904 25.69 -41.58 9.90
CA PHE A 904 25.80 -41.14 11.28
C PHE A 904 24.43 -40.81 11.89
N LYS A 905 23.98 -41.63 12.86
CA LYS A 905 22.79 -41.34 13.67
C LYS A 905 23.22 -40.76 15.02
N ILE A 906 22.81 -39.53 15.28
CA ILE A 906 22.94 -38.90 16.60
C ILE A 906 22.02 -39.63 17.58
N SER A 907 22.54 -40.64 18.27
CA SER A 907 21.83 -41.24 19.40
C SER A 907 22.09 -40.40 20.64
N GLY A 908 21.01 -39.96 21.30
CA GLY A 908 20.98 -38.88 22.30
C GLY A 908 21.80 -39.04 23.58
N ARG A 909 22.61 -40.10 23.70
CA ARG A 909 23.67 -40.27 24.70
C ARG A 909 24.76 -41.18 24.11
N GLN A 910 25.59 -40.66 23.23
CA GLN A 910 26.92 -41.28 23.10
C GLN A 910 27.74 -40.80 24.29
N GLU A 911 28.29 -41.75 25.04
CA GLU A 911 29.33 -41.50 26.02
C GLU A 911 30.44 -40.71 25.31
N LEU A 912 30.92 -39.63 25.94
CA LEU A 912 31.94 -38.72 25.40
C LEU A 912 33.17 -39.48 24.87
N GLU A 913 33.43 -40.65 25.43
CA GLU A 913 34.47 -41.59 25.05
C GLU A 913 34.25 -42.19 23.65
N ASN A 914 33.01 -42.58 23.32
CA ASN A 914 32.67 -43.15 22.01
C ASN A 914 32.79 -42.11 20.88
N LEU A 915 32.56 -40.82 21.18
CA LEU A 915 32.75 -39.75 20.20
C LEU A 915 34.22 -39.55 19.82
N VAL A 916 35.11 -39.62 20.81
CA VAL A 916 36.56 -39.51 20.60
C VAL A 916 37.08 -40.68 19.77
N ASP A 917 36.64 -41.90 20.09
CA ASP A 917 37.04 -43.11 19.35
C ASP A 917 36.58 -43.05 17.88
N VAL A 918 35.36 -42.56 17.61
CA VAL A 918 34.85 -42.39 16.23
C VAL A 918 35.59 -41.28 15.46
N LEU A 919 35.94 -40.16 16.11
CA LEU A 919 36.75 -39.12 15.48
C LEU A 919 38.16 -39.62 15.10
N ILE A 920 38.75 -40.48 15.91
CA ILE A 920 40.06 -41.08 15.66
C ILE A 920 39.99 -42.03 14.45
N GLN A 921 38.94 -42.86 14.38
CA GLN A 921 38.71 -43.78 13.25
C GLN A 921 38.55 -43.05 11.91
N GLU A 922 37.89 -41.89 11.91
CA GLU A 922 37.71 -41.05 10.72
C GLU A 922 38.91 -40.10 10.43
N ASN A 923 40.02 -40.22 11.19
CA ASN A 923 41.25 -39.42 11.08
C ASN A 923 41.12 -37.92 11.43
N PHE A 924 40.11 -37.50 12.21
CA PHE A 924 39.95 -36.11 12.67
C PHE A 924 40.67 -35.85 14.01
N TYR A 925 41.98 -36.03 14.03
CA TYR A 925 42.78 -35.97 15.26
C TYR A 925 42.76 -34.61 15.96
N ASP A 926 42.84 -33.50 15.21
CA ASP A 926 42.77 -32.15 15.79
C ASP A 926 41.49 -31.94 16.61
N MET A 927 40.34 -32.35 16.05
CA MET A 927 39.06 -32.21 16.73
C MET A 927 38.99 -33.13 17.96
N ALA A 928 39.44 -34.38 17.84
CA ALA A 928 39.51 -35.32 18.96
C ALA A 928 40.34 -34.74 20.14
N PHE A 929 41.52 -34.18 19.86
CA PHE A 929 42.35 -33.56 20.89
C PHE A 929 41.73 -32.29 21.47
N THR A 930 41.04 -31.46 20.68
CA THR A 930 40.33 -30.28 21.22
C THR A 930 39.19 -30.66 22.16
N VAL A 931 38.43 -31.70 21.84
CA VAL A 931 37.39 -32.29 22.70
C VAL A 931 38.03 -32.79 24.00
N ILE A 932 39.13 -33.54 23.90
CA ILE A 932 39.87 -34.08 25.05
C ILE A 932 40.31 -32.98 26.02
N ILE A 933 40.91 -31.91 25.50
CA ILE A 933 41.48 -30.83 26.32
C ILE A 933 40.40 -29.98 27.00
N LYS A 934 39.29 -29.71 26.31
CA LYS A 934 38.24 -28.81 26.82
C LYS A 934 37.31 -29.50 27.82
N ILE A 935 37.10 -30.81 27.70
CA ILE A 935 36.14 -31.56 28.52
C ILE A 935 36.80 -32.12 29.78
N TRP A 936 37.98 -32.74 29.67
CA TRP A 936 38.65 -33.37 30.80
C TRP A 936 39.74 -32.46 31.40
N LYS A 937 39.77 -32.33 32.73
CA LYS A 937 40.80 -31.58 33.48
C LYS A 937 41.57 -32.55 34.41
N GLY A 938 42.86 -32.32 34.61
CA GLY A 938 43.67 -33.05 35.61
C GLY A 938 44.06 -34.48 35.22
N SER A 939 43.81 -35.45 36.10
CA SER A 939 44.21 -36.86 35.90
C SER A 939 43.37 -37.57 34.83
N ALA A 940 42.10 -37.20 34.66
CA ALA A 940 41.24 -37.75 33.63
C ALA A 940 41.73 -37.39 32.22
N LEU A 941 42.24 -36.16 32.03
CA LEU A 941 42.84 -35.72 30.77
C LEU A 941 44.03 -36.60 30.37
N LYS A 942 44.89 -36.96 31.33
CA LYS A 942 46.07 -37.80 31.08
C LYS A 942 45.67 -39.20 30.59
N ARG A 943 44.65 -39.78 31.22
CA ARG A 943 44.12 -41.10 30.86
C ARG A 943 43.49 -41.12 29.46
N GLU A 944 42.69 -40.11 29.12
CA GLU A 944 42.06 -40.04 27.79
C GLU A 944 43.08 -39.71 26.69
N LEU A 945 44.13 -38.93 27.00
CA LEU A 945 45.26 -38.74 26.07
C LEU A 945 45.99 -40.06 25.82
N GLU A 946 46.33 -40.83 26.87
CA GLU A 946 46.94 -42.16 26.70
C GLU A 946 46.06 -43.06 25.81
N ARG A 947 44.74 -43.12 26.07
CA ARG A 947 43.79 -43.90 25.28
C ARG A 947 43.74 -43.46 23.81
N ALA A 948 43.68 -42.15 23.55
CA ALA A 948 43.67 -41.63 22.18
C ALA A 948 44.96 -41.97 21.43
N PHE A 949 46.12 -41.81 22.07
CA PHE A 949 47.41 -42.19 21.47
C PHE A 949 47.55 -43.70 21.27
N VAL A 950 46.97 -44.54 22.14
CA VAL A 950 46.88 -45.99 21.95
C VAL A 950 46.08 -46.32 20.69
N ALA A 951 44.90 -45.71 20.51
CA ALA A 951 44.04 -45.93 19.35
C ALA A 951 44.72 -45.48 18.04
N ILE A 952 45.32 -44.29 18.02
CA ILE A 952 46.07 -43.80 16.84
C ILE A 952 47.25 -44.72 16.50
N ALA A 953 47.99 -45.20 17.52
CA ALA A 953 49.10 -46.12 17.31
C ALA A 953 48.62 -47.48 16.76
N GLN A 954 47.47 -47.98 17.20
CA GLN A 954 46.85 -49.20 16.67
C GLN A 954 46.42 -49.03 15.21
N ASP A 955 45.84 -47.88 14.84
CA ASP A 955 45.46 -47.57 13.46
C ASP A 955 46.67 -47.45 12.52
N CYS A 956 47.81 -46.96 13.02
CA CYS A 956 49.06 -46.94 12.26
C CYS A 956 49.56 -48.35 11.90
N CYS A 957 49.30 -49.35 12.75
CA CYS A 957 49.71 -50.74 12.54
C CYS A 957 48.74 -51.52 11.63
N SER A 958 47.43 -51.28 11.71
CA SER A 958 46.43 -52.00 10.92
C SER A 958 46.50 -51.68 9.41
N ASN A 959 47.00 -50.50 9.03
CA ASN A 959 47.25 -50.13 7.63
C ASN A 959 48.56 -50.68 7.02
N ALA A 960 49.42 -51.35 7.80
CA ALA A 960 50.73 -51.85 7.35
C ALA A 960 50.65 -53.13 6.46
N VAL A 961 49.46 -53.70 6.22
CA VAL A 961 49.28 -54.97 5.47
C VAL A 961 49.32 -54.77 3.94
N SER A 962 50.17 -53.90 3.41
CA SER A 962 50.52 -53.87 1.98
C SER A 962 51.95 -53.40 1.75
N PRO A 963 52.92 -54.30 1.51
CA PRO A 963 54.28 -53.91 1.23
C PRO A 963 54.48 -53.76 -0.29
N ALA A 964 54.78 -52.56 -0.81
CA ALA A 964 55.57 -52.40 -2.03
C ALA A 964 56.05 -50.96 -2.32
N LYS A 965 57.37 -50.78 -2.15
CA LYS A 965 58.32 -50.06 -3.03
C LYS A 965 58.44 -48.52 -3.00
N ASN A 966 59.67 -48.15 -2.62
CA ASN A 966 60.51 -47.03 -3.07
C ASN A 966 60.52 -45.73 -2.24
N HIS A 967 61.52 -45.67 -1.36
CA HIS A 967 62.20 -44.45 -0.94
C HIS A 967 62.83 -43.69 -2.12
N VAL A 968 62.68 -42.36 -2.14
CA VAL A 968 63.81 -41.40 -2.32
C VAL A 968 63.56 -40.17 -1.46
N LYS A 969 64.63 -39.75 -0.74
CA LYS A 969 64.77 -38.64 0.21
C LYS A 969 64.75 -37.25 -0.45
N SER A 970 64.25 -36.23 0.26
CA SER A 970 65.00 -35.02 0.73
C SER A 970 64.01 -33.93 1.20
N SER A 971 63.94 -33.57 2.49
CA SER A 971 64.75 -32.54 3.18
C SER A 971 64.34 -31.08 2.90
N ASN A 972 63.76 -30.46 3.95
CA ASN A 972 63.88 -29.07 4.44
C ASN A 972 63.83 -27.88 3.46
N LEU A 973 62.92 -26.92 3.70
CA LEU A 973 63.23 -25.60 4.31
C LEU A 973 62.00 -24.64 4.36
N LEU A 974 61.75 -24.16 5.58
CA LEU A 974 61.43 -22.78 6.01
C LEU A 974 60.06 -22.10 5.75
N LEU A 975 59.47 -21.77 6.90
CA LEU A 975 58.60 -20.63 7.25
C LEU A 975 58.88 -19.31 6.50
N LEU A 976 57.80 -18.58 6.20
CA LEU A 976 57.67 -17.15 6.51
C LEU A 976 56.19 -16.78 6.72
N TYR A 977 55.94 -16.08 7.82
CA TYR A 977 54.75 -15.29 8.16
C TYR A 977 54.67 -14.03 7.26
N SER A 978 53.47 -13.56 6.90
CA SER A 978 52.89 -12.28 7.39
C SER A 978 51.73 -11.79 6.51
N GLU A 979 50.76 -11.18 7.19
CA GLU A 979 49.53 -10.50 6.76
C GLU A 979 49.77 -9.30 5.83
N ASP A 980 48.83 -9.02 4.89
CA ASP A 980 47.93 -7.86 4.97
C ASP A 980 46.81 -7.94 3.90
N GLY A 981 45.67 -7.29 4.15
CA GLY A 981 44.35 -7.63 3.56
C GLY A 981 43.80 -6.80 2.39
N MET A 982 42.46 -6.89 2.28
CA MET A 982 41.48 -6.03 1.56
C MET A 982 40.75 -6.67 0.34
N TYR A 983 39.45 -6.99 0.54
CA TYR A 983 38.21 -7.03 -0.30
C TYR A 983 38.32 -7.20 -1.86
N ASP A 984 37.46 -7.90 -2.61
CA ASP A 984 36.06 -8.32 -2.48
C ASP A 984 35.74 -9.38 -3.58
N GLY A 985 34.61 -10.08 -3.47
CA GLY A 985 33.81 -10.43 -4.67
C GLY A 985 33.80 -11.88 -5.18
N LYS A 986 33.02 -12.75 -4.51
CA LYS A 986 32.20 -13.85 -5.06
C LYS A 986 32.72 -14.66 -6.28
N SER A 987 33.16 -15.89 -6.01
CA SER A 987 32.79 -17.04 -6.85
C SER A 987 32.56 -18.27 -6.00
N LYS A 988 31.41 -18.92 -6.18
CA LYS A 988 31.08 -20.23 -5.63
C LYS A 988 32.16 -21.23 -6.03
N SER A 989 32.87 -21.77 -5.05
CA SER A 989 33.57 -23.04 -5.18
C SER A 989 33.35 -23.81 -3.89
N SER A 990 32.88 -25.04 -4.05
CA SER A 990 32.87 -26.12 -3.06
C SER A 990 34.02 -26.01 -2.04
N PRO A 991 33.83 -26.43 -0.77
CA PRO A 991 34.97 -26.68 0.08
C PRO A 991 35.79 -27.76 -0.61
N ALA A 992 37.02 -27.41 -0.98
CA ALA A 992 37.97 -28.31 -1.59
C ALA A 992 38.03 -29.57 -0.73
N ALA A 993 37.89 -30.72 -1.41
CA ALA A 993 38.24 -32.00 -0.85
C ALA A 993 39.59 -31.86 -0.14
N ILE A 994 39.60 -32.20 1.15
CA ILE A 994 40.85 -32.46 1.85
C ILE A 994 41.45 -33.63 1.09
N ASP A 995 42.48 -33.33 0.30
CA ASP A 995 43.25 -34.33 -0.42
C ASP A 995 43.76 -35.35 0.60
N GLN A 996 43.09 -36.50 0.60
CA GLN A 996 43.51 -37.69 1.33
C GLN A 996 44.80 -38.19 0.70
N ILE A 997 45.94 -37.77 1.23
CA ILE A 997 47.21 -38.47 1.05
C ILE A 997 47.19 -39.69 2.00
N LYS A 998 46.49 -40.74 1.56
CA LYS A 998 46.45 -42.05 2.21
C LYS A 998 47.83 -42.72 2.11
N GLY A 999 48.47 -42.97 3.25
CA GLY A 999 49.65 -43.82 3.36
C GLY A 999 50.64 -43.37 4.45
N ASN A 1000 51.17 -42.15 4.34
CA ASN A 1000 52.25 -41.66 5.23
C ASN A 1000 51.80 -40.66 6.30
N GLY A 1001 50.61 -40.06 6.16
CA GLY A 1001 50.17 -38.97 7.04
C GLY A 1001 49.88 -39.38 8.49
N GLN A 1002 49.58 -40.65 8.78
CA GLN A 1002 49.26 -41.10 10.15
C GLN A 1002 50.49 -41.14 11.06
N TRP A 1003 51.64 -41.59 10.55
CA TRP A 1003 52.91 -41.58 11.28
C TRP A 1003 53.43 -40.14 11.50
N GLU A 1004 53.29 -39.27 10.49
CA GLU A 1004 53.64 -37.85 10.58
C GLU A 1004 52.70 -37.08 11.54
N ALA A 1005 51.39 -37.37 11.51
CA ALA A 1005 50.43 -36.81 12.45
C ALA A 1005 50.73 -37.28 13.88
N LEU A 1006 51.01 -38.57 14.07
CA LEU A 1006 51.36 -39.12 15.38
C LEU A 1006 52.64 -38.45 15.91
N GLU A 1007 53.68 -38.25 15.10
CA GLU A 1007 54.89 -37.49 15.48
C GLU A 1007 54.55 -36.05 15.92
N LEU A 1008 53.79 -35.31 15.10
CA LEU A 1008 53.39 -33.92 15.40
C LEU A 1008 52.59 -33.79 16.70
N TYR A 1009 51.62 -34.67 16.94
CA TYR A 1009 50.83 -34.62 18.17
C TYR A 1009 51.62 -35.08 19.39
N LEU A 1010 52.51 -36.07 19.24
CA LEU A 1010 53.38 -36.50 20.34
C LEU A 1010 54.31 -35.38 20.78
N GLU A 1011 54.90 -34.63 19.85
CA GLU A 1011 55.71 -33.44 20.18
C GLU A 1011 54.91 -32.36 20.92
N LYS A 1012 53.68 -32.10 20.47
CA LYS A 1012 52.80 -31.07 21.05
C LYS A 1012 52.34 -31.42 22.47
N TYR A 1013 51.98 -32.68 22.72
CA TYR A 1013 51.40 -33.12 24.00
C TYR A 1013 52.39 -33.75 24.99
N ARG A 1014 53.64 -34.03 24.57
CA ARG A 1014 54.72 -34.56 25.45
C ARG A 1014 54.91 -33.75 26.72
N LYS A 1015 54.83 -32.42 26.64
CA LYS A 1015 55.01 -31.53 27.80
C LYS A 1015 53.87 -31.65 28.83
N LEU A 1016 52.67 -32.00 28.37
CA LEU A 1016 51.49 -32.18 29.22
C LEU A 1016 51.48 -33.58 29.86
N HIS A 1017 51.97 -34.58 29.14
CA HIS A 1017 52.07 -35.95 29.64
C HIS A 1017 53.35 -36.67 29.15
N PRO A 1018 54.40 -36.75 29.99
CA PRO A 1018 55.72 -37.27 29.58
C PRO A 1018 55.77 -38.79 29.36
N ARG A 1019 54.73 -39.54 29.73
CA ARG A 1019 54.63 -40.99 29.47
C ARG A 1019 54.05 -41.34 28.10
N LEU A 1020 53.53 -40.37 27.34
CA LEU A 1020 52.96 -40.63 26.01
C LEU A 1020 53.91 -41.36 25.03
N PRO A 1021 55.22 -41.02 24.95
CA PRO A 1021 56.14 -41.76 24.09
C PRO A 1021 56.30 -43.22 24.52
N VAL A 1022 56.26 -43.47 25.84
CA VAL A 1022 56.34 -44.82 26.43
C VAL A 1022 55.11 -45.63 26.05
N THR A 1023 53.91 -45.07 26.23
CA THR A 1023 52.66 -45.77 25.90
C THR A 1023 52.54 -46.05 24.41
N VAL A 1024 52.99 -45.14 23.54
CA VAL A 1024 53.00 -45.36 22.09
C VAL A 1024 54.01 -46.43 21.68
N ALA A 1025 55.23 -46.41 22.22
CA ALA A 1025 56.21 -47.45 21.93
C ALA A 1025 55.75 -48.83 22.44
N GLU A 1026 55.14 -48.88 23.61
CA GLU A 1026 54.56 -50.08 24.20
C GLU A 1026 53.41 -50.63 23.33
N THR A 1027 52.50 -49.78 22.85
CA THR A 1027 51.38 -50.23 21.98
C THR A 1027 51.85 -50.68 20.61
N LEU A 1028 52.83 -50.01 20.00
CA LEU A 1028 53.40 -50.42 18.71
C LEU A 1028 54.08 -51.79 18.82
N LEU A 1029 54.92 -51.99 19.85
CA LEU A 1029 55.59 -53.28 20.07
C LEU A 1029 54.63 -54.40 20.50
N TYR A 1030 53.56 -54.06 21.21
CA TYR A 1030 52.50 -55.01 21.59
C TYR A 1030 51.65 -55.46 20.39
N THR A 1031 51.37 -54.56 19.45
CA THR A 1031 50.52 -54.84 18.28
C THR A 1031 51.26 -55.59 17.19
N ASP A 1032 52.52 -55.23 16.91
CA ASP A 1032 53.41 -55.99 16.04
C ASP A 1032 54.82 -56.11 16.65
N PRO A 1033 55.19 -57.30 17.17
CA PRO A 1033 56.51 -57.51 17.74
C PRO A 1033 57.64 -57.44 16.69
N GLN A 1034 57.34 -57.41 15.39
CA GLN A 1034 58.32 -57.25 14.31
C GLN A 1034 58.48 -55.82 13.77
N ILE A 1035 57.68 -54.85 14.23
CA ILE A 1035 57.84 -53.44 13.82
C ILE A 1035 59.16 -52.86 14.32
N GLU A 1036 59.91 -52.22 13.40
CA GLU A 1036 61.02 -51.33 13.75
C GLU A 1036 60.45 -49.99 14.21
N LEU A 1037 60.76 -49.57 15.44
CA LEU A 1037 60.30 -48.28 15.96
C LEU A 1037 60.86 -47.13 15.11
N PRO A 1038 60.04 -46.14 14.73
CA PRO A 1038 60.51 -45.00 13.95
C PRO A 1038 61.65 -44.25 14.62
N LEU A 1039 62.60 -43.77 13.80
CA LEU A 1039 63.80 -43.09 14.28
C LEU A 1039 63.50 -41.84 15.10
N TRP A 1040 62.44 -41.09 14.76
CA TRP A 1040 62.02 -39.93 15.53
C TRP A 1040 61.57 -40.33 16.94
N LEU A 1041 60.82 -41.42 17.09
CA LEU A 1041 60.34 -41.91 18.39
C LEU A 1041 61.51 -42.38 19.24
N VAL A 1042 62.44 -43.13 18.65
CA VAL A 1042 63.69 -43.56 19.31
C VAL A 1042 64.52 -42.34 19.76
N GLN A 1043 64.60 -41.29 18.94
CA GLN A 1043 65.28 -40.04 19.31
C GLN A 1043 64.59 -39.33 20.50
N MET A 1044 63.27 -39.46 20.66
CA MET A 1044 62.56 -38.89 21.81
C MET A 1044 62.98 -39.54 23.14
N PHE A 1045 63.27 -40.85 23.15
CA PHE A 1045 63.83 -41.58 24.30
C PHE A 1045 65.32 -41.35 24.49
N LYS A 1046 66.08 -41.19 23.40
CA LYS A 1046 67.53 -40.98 23.46
C LYS A 1046 67.94 -39.60 23.99
N GLY A 1047 67.02 -38.63 23.99
CA GLY A 1047 67.24 -37.27 24.48
C GLY A 1047 68.17 -36.47 23.57
N GLY A 1048 67.62 -35.62 22.69
CA GLY A 1048 68.42 -34.84 21.75
C GLY A 1048 69.34 -33.84 22.45
N ARG A 1049 70.65 -34.13 22.55
CA ARG A 1049 71.85 -33.27 22.86
C ARG A 1049 71.76 -32.11 23.86
N ARG A 1050 70.63 -31.84 24.52
CA ARG A 1050 70.46 -30.76 25.50
C ARG A 1050 70.02 -31.34 26.83
N VAL A 1051 70.84 -31.00 27.82
CA VAL A 1051 70.80 -31.38 29.22
C VAL A 1051 69.44 -31.07 29.85
N THR A 1052 68.72 -32.09 30.33
CA THR A 1052 67.67 -31.95 31.36
C THR A 1052 67.56 -33.25 32.18
N SER A 1053 67.62 -33.08 33.51
CA SER A 1053 67.27 -33.99 34.62
C SER A 1053 67.24 -35.50 34.37
N TRP A 1054 68.29 -36.20 34.80
CA TRP A 1054 68.36 -37.67 34.84
C TRP A 1054 67.58 -38.20 36.05
N GLY A 1055 66.28 -38.43 35.86
CA GLY A 1055 65.38 -39.00 36.87
C GLY A 1055 65.20 -40.51 36.69
N MET A 1056 65.42 -41.31 37.75
CA MET A 1056 65.42 -42.78 37.71
C MET A 1056 64.02 -43.41 37.94
N THR A 1057 62.93 -42.69 37.69
CA THR A 1057 61.59 -43.11 38.17
C THR A 1057 60.77 -43.95 37.19
N GLY A 1058 61.30 -44.26 36.00
CA GLY A 1058 60.62 -45.12 35.02
C GLY A 1058 59.26 -44.59 34.52
N ARG A 1059 58.97 -43.31 34.82
CA ARG A 1059 57.76 -42.58 34.43
C ARG A 1059 58.02 -41.59 33.29
N GLU A 1060 59.24 -41.50 32.78
CA GLU A 1060 59.61 -40.58 31.70
C GLU A 1060 60.17 -41.37 30.50
N SER A 1061 60.24 -40.70 29.34
CA SER A 1061 60.82 -41.24 28.10
C SER A 1061 62.35 -41.30 28.23
N ASP A 1062 62.84 -42.29 28.97
CA ASP A 1062 64.26 -42.49 29.24
C ASP A 1062 64.86 -43.59 28.33
N PRO A 1063 66.16 -43.56 28.02
CA PRO A 1063 66.82 -44.65 27.30
C PRO A 1063 66.64 -46.01 28.02
N ALA A 1064 66.61 -45.99 29.36
CA ALA A 1064 66.41 -47.17 30.18
C ALA A 1064 64.99 -47.77 30.05
N THR A 1065 63.96 -46.94 29.84
CA THR A 1065 62.60 -47.44 29.62
C THR A 1065 62.45 -48.02 28.22
N LEU A 1066 63.09 -47.44 27.20
CA LEU A 1066 63.16 -48.00 25.85
C LEU A 1066 63.89 -49.35 25.82
N PHE A 1067 65.03 -49.47 26.51
CA PHE A 1067 65.74 -50.74 26.65
C PHE A 1067 64.86 -51.81 27.30
N ARG A 1068 64.15 -51.45 28.39
CA ARG A 1068 63.20 -52.36 29.03
C ARG A 1068 62.09 -52.81 28.08
N LEU A 1069 61.49 -51.89 27.32
CA LEU A 1069 60.46 -52.23 26.33
C LEU A 1069 61.00 -53.20 25.26
N TYR A 1070 62.19 -52.96 24.71
CA TYR A 1070 62.77 -53.89 23.72
C TYR A 1070 63.04 -55.28 24.29
N VAL A 1071 63.46 -55.39 25.56
CA VAL A 1071 63.65 -56.68 26.25
C VAL A 1071 62.31 -57.38 26.50
N ASP A 1072 61.31 -56.64 26.98
CA ASP A 1072 59.99 -57.18 27.32
C ASP A 1072 59.24 -57.69 26.08
N TYR A 1073 59.43 -57.06 24.91
CA TYR A 1073 58.80 -57.46 23.63
C TYR A 1073 59.69 -58.32 22.70
N GLY A 1074 60.86 -58.78 23.15
CA GLY A 1074 61.69 -59.73 22.41
C GLY A 1074 62.55 -59.15 21.27
N ARG A 1075 62.76 -57.82 21.22
CA ARG A 1075 63.64 -57.13 20.27
C ARG A 1075 65.10 -57.15 20.76
N HIS A 1076 65.66 -58.34 20.93
CA HIS A 1076 66.97 -58.51 21.56
C HIS A 1076 68.12 -57.84 20.79
N ALA A 1077 68.09 -57.84 19.45
CA ALA A 1077 69.13 -57.21 18.63
C ALA A 1077 69.19 -55.68 18.81
N GLU A 1078 68.03 -55.02 18.85
CA GLU A 1078 67.95 -53.56 19.04
C GLU A 1078 68.24 -53.17 20.48
N ALA A 1079 67.77 -53.95 21.46
CA ALA A 1079 68.14 -53.77 22.87
C ALA A 1079 69.65 -53.86 23.07
N THR A 1080 70.29 -54.84 22.43
CA THR A 1080 71.74 -55.03 22.48
C THR A 1080 72.46 -53.86 21.81
N ASN A 1081 72.03 -53.44 20.61
CA ASN A 1081 72.64 -52.31 19.90
C ASN A 1081 72.49 -50.98 20.66
N LEU A 1082 71.35 -50.74 21.30
CA LEU A 1082 71.13 -49.54 22.12
C LEU A 1082 72.08 -49.54 23.32
N LEU A 1083 72.21 -50.69 24.01
CA LEU A 1083 73.16 -50.83 25.11
C LEU A 1083 74.60 -50.60 24.63
N LEU A 1084 74.98 -51.17 23.48
CA LEU A 1084 76.30 -50.97 22.87
C LEU A 1084 76.56 -49.51 22.52
N GLU A 1085 75.63 -48.82 21.86
CA GLU A 1085 75.75 -47.41 21.48
C GLU A 1085 75.97 -46.50 22.70
N TYR A 1086 75.30 -46.78 23.82
CA TYR A 1086 75.49 -46.03 25.06
C TYR A 1086 76.79 -46.40 25.79
N LEU A 1087 77.21 -47.68 25.79
CA LEU A 1087 78.49 -48.10 26.35
C LEU A 1087 79.69 -47.59 25.53
N GLU A 1088 79.58 -47.55 24.20
CA GLU A 1088 80.59 -47.02 23.29
C GLU A 1088 80.65 -45.49 23.33
N SER A 1089 79.51 -44.80 23.40
CA SER A 1089 79.51 -43.35 23.59
C SER A 1089 80.14 -42.97 24.93
N PHE A 1090 79.91 -43.75 26.00
CA PHE A 1090 80.61 -43.63 27.28
C PHE A 1090 82.13 -43.85 27.13
N ALA A 1091 82.54 -44.88 26.39
CA ALA A 1091 83.95 -45.20 26.12
C ALA A 1091 84.67 -44.13 25.27
N SER A 1092 83.96 -43.48 24.35
CA SER A 1092 84.50 -42.50 23.38
C SER A 1092 84.71 -41.07 23.92
N LEU A 1093 84.19 -40.74 25.11
CA LEU A 1093 84.44 -39.45 25.77
C LEU A 1093 85.95 -39.22 25.97
N ARG A 1094 86.41 -37.96 25.97
CA ARG A 1094 87.85 -37.69 26.12
C ARG A 1094 88.31 -38.04 27.54
N PRO A 1095 89.58 -38.45 27.75
CA PRO A 1095 90.13 -38.72 29.08
C PRO A 1095 90.06 -37.52 30.05
N ALA A 1096 89.86 -36.29 29.56
CA ALA A 1096 89.75 -35.09 30.38
C ALA A 1096 88.38 -34.92 31.08
N ASP A 1097 87.33 -35.66 30.66
CA ASP A 1097 85.97 -35.55 31.19
C ASP A 1097 85.64 -36.65 32.23
N VAL A 1098 86.65 -37.08 33.02
CA VAL A 1098 86.51 -38.11 34.08
C VAL A 1098 85.36 -37.80 35.05
N ILE A 1099 85.10 -36.51 35.31
CA ILE A 1099 84.03 -36.06 36.22
C ILE A 1099 82.62 -36.41 35.68
N ASN A 1100 82.42 -36.36 34.36
CA ASN A 1100 81.15 -36.73 33.73
C ASN A 1100 80.96 -38.26 33.66
N ARG A 1101 82.06 -39.01 33.51
CA ARG A 1101 82.06 -40.49 33.60
C ARG A 1101 81.81 -41.00 35.01
N LYS A 1102 82.18 -40.21 36.02
CA LYS A 1102 82.11 -40.58 37.45
C LYS A 1102 80.85 -40.13 38.21
N LYS A 1103 79.91 -39.39 37.61
CA LYS A 1103 78.60 -39.25 38.24
C LYS A 1103 77.99 -40.66 38.32
N MET A 1104 77.88 -41.21 39.53
CA MET A 1104 77.33 -42.55 39.86
C MET A 1104 75.85 -42.77 39.46
N SER A 1105 75.35 -41.99 38.52
CA SER A 1105 74.00 -42.08 37.96
C SER A 1105 73.96 -41.64 36.48
N ALA A 1106 75.08 -41.79 35.76
CA ALA A 1106 75.15 -41.52 34.34
C ALA A 1106 74.68 -42.71 33.50
N ILE A 1107 73.36 -42.78 33.32
CA ILE A 1107 72.65 -43.69 32.40
C ILE A 1107 73.01 -45.15 32.68
N TRP A 1108 72.50 -45.65 33.80
CA TRP A 1108 72.72 -47.04 34.19
C TRP A 1108 71.44 -47.84 33.90
N PHE A 1109 71.49 -48.71 32.89
CA PHE A 1109 70.40 -49.66 32.62
C PHE A 1109 70.31 -50.65 33.80
N PRO A 1110 69.11 -50.96 34.34
CA PRO A 1110 68.99 -51.86 35.49
C PRO A 1110 69.68 -53.22 35.24
N TYR A 1111 70.54 -53.69 36.17
CA TYR A 1111 71.28 -54.96 36.08
C TYR A 1111 70.31 -56.11 35.80
N THR A 1112 69.15 -56.06 36.46
CA THR A 1112 68.07 -57.03 36.30
C THR A 1112 67.52 -57.11 34.87
N THR A 1113 67.50 -56.01 34.12
CA THR A 1113 67.05 -56.00 32.71
C THR A 1113 68.14 -56.50 31.76
N ILE A 1114 69.42 -56.24 32.06
CA ILE A 1114 70.57 -56.79 31.31
C ILE A 1114 70.67 -58.30 31.53
N GLU A 1115 70.53 -58.75 32.77
CA GLU A 1115 70.47 -60.17 33.14
C GLU A 1115 69.30 -60.86 32.47
N ARG A 1116 68.11 -60.25 32.45
CA ARG A 1116 66.95 -60.80 31.72
C ARG A 1116 67.23 -60.94 30.24
N LEU A 1117 67.83 -59.93 29.60
CA LEU A 1117 68.22 -60.02 28.19
C LEU A 1117 69.25 -61.15 27.97
N TRP A 1118 70.21 -61.30 28.87
CA TRP A 1118 71.19 -62.38 28.82
C TRP A 1118 70.54 -63.77 28.93
N CYS A 1119 69.66 -63.94 29.92
CA CYS A 1119 68.89 -65.17 30.11
C CYS A 1119 67.98 -65.47 28.92
N GLN A 1120 67.27 -64.48 28.37
CA GLN A 1120 66.43 -64.66 27.20
C GLN A 1120 67.23 -65.05 25.94
N LEU A 1121 68.43 -64.47 25.74
CA LEU A 1121 69.34 -64.89 24.68
C LEU A 1121 69.85 -66.33 24.88
N GLU A 1122 70.00 -66.78 26.14
CA GLU A 1122 70.36 -68.15 26.51
C GLU A 1122 69.20 -69.15 26.33
N GLU A 1123 67.98 -68.74 26.66
CA GLU A 1123 66.76 -69.49 26.38
C GLU A 1123 66.51 -69.60 24.86
N MET A 1124 66.72 -68.54 24.07
CA MET A 1124 66.62 -68.58 22.61
C MET A 1124 67.67 -69.48 21.96
N GLN A 1125 68.90 -69.45 22.49
CA GLN A 1125 70.00 -70.32 22.06
C GLN A 1125 69.71 -71.79 22.37
N SER A 1126 69.23 -72.09 23.58
CA SER A 1126 68.84 -73.45 23.97
C SER A 1126 67.59 -73.95 23.24
N ALA A 1127 66.69 -73.05 22.82
CA ALA A 1127 65.55 -73.35 21.95
C ALA A 1127 65.90 -73.47 20.45
N GLY A 1128 67.18 -73.32 20.05
CA GLY A 1128 67.65 -73.53 18.69
C GLY A 1128 67.25 -72.44 17.67
N ARG A 1129 66.73 -71.29 18.11
CA ARG A 1129 66.35 -70.18 17.22
C ARG A 1129 67.50 -69.19 17.07
N MET A 1130 67.89 -68.89 15.83
CA MET A 1130 68.88 -67.87 15.46
C MET A 1130 70.20 -67.96 16.26
N VAL A 1131 70.73 -69.17 16.45
CA VAL A 1131 71.91 -69.46 17.28
C VAL A 1131 73.09 -68.55 16.92
N ASP A 1132 73.39 -68.39 15.61
CA ASP A 1132 74.49 -67.54 15.14
C ASP A 1132 74.32 -66.04 15.48
N GLN A 1133 73.09 -65.55 15.51
CA GLN A 1133 72.82 -64.15 15.88
C GLN A 1133 72.84 -63.97 17.39
N CYS A 1134 72.29 -64.92 18.15
CA CYS A 1134 72.36 -64.93 19.61
C CYS A 1134 73.81 -64.99 20.11
N ASP A 1135 74.65 -65.84 19.49
CA ASP A 1135 76.08 -65.94 19.82
C ASP A 1135 76.84 -64.66 19.48
N LYS A 1136 76.56 -64.05 18.32
CA LYS A 1136 77.12 -62.73 17.97
C LYS A 1136 76.71 -61.66 18.96
N LEU A 1137 75.43 -61.57 19.31
CA LEU A 1137 74.93 -60.57 20.25
C LEU A 1137 75.52 -60.79 21.66
N LYS A 1138 75.60 -62.04 22.14
CA LYS A 1138 76.24 -62.37 23.42
C LYS A 1138 77.74 -62.05 23.43
N GLN A 1139 78.46 -62.32 22.34
CA GLN A 1139 79.88 -61.96 22.21
C GLN A 1139 80.06 -60.44 22.22
N LEU A 1140 79.22 -59.69 21.50
CA LEU A 1140 79.25 -58.23 21.50
C LEU A 1140 78.92 -57.66 22.89
N LEU A 1141 77.89 -58.18 23.57
CA LEU A 1141 77.55 -57.81 24.95
C LEU A 1141 78.69 -58.10 25.91
N ARG A 1142 79.26 -59.31 25.88
CA ARG A 1142 80.37 -59.71 26.76
C ARG A 1142 81.62 -58.87 26.50
N GLY A 1143 81.91 -58.60 25.23
CA GLY A 1143 83.02 -57.74 24.82
C GLY A 1143 82.85 -56.32 25.33
N ALA A 1144 81.67 -55.71 25.10
CA ALA A 1144 81.40 -54.34 25.50
C ALA A 1144 81.26 -54.16 27.01
N LEU A 1145 80.63 -55.11 27.72
CA LEU A 1145 80.56 -55.09 29.19
C LEU A 1145 81.94 -55.32 29.81
N SER A 1146 82.76 -56.21 29.25
CA SER A 1146 84.14 -56.39 29.70
C SER A 1146 84.98 -55.14 29.45
N SER A 1147 84.87 -54.51 28.28
CA SER A 1147 85.60 -53.26 28.01
C SER A 1147 85.11 -52.13 28.90
N HIS A 1148 83.81 -52.06 29.18
CA HIS A 1148 83.25 -51.07 30.09
C HIS A 1148 83.71 -51.31 31.54
N LEU A 1149 83.68 -52.55 32.03
CA LEU A 1149 84.20 -52.90 33.37
C LEU A 1149 85.69 -52.59 33.49
N MET A 1150 86.49 -52.93 32.47
CA MET A 1150 87.92 -52.59 32.43
C MET A 1150 88.12 -51.08 32.37
N GLN A 1151 87.28 -50.33 31.66
CA GLN A 1151 87.39 -48.87 31.58
C GLN A 1151 86.95 -48.19 32.88
N VAL A 1152 85.93 -48.73 33.57
CA VAL A 1152 85.56 -48.32 34.94
C VAL A 1152 86.67 -48.64 35.93
N GLU A 1153 87.34 -49.78 35.78
CA GLU A 1153 88.49 -50.18 36.60
C GLU A 1153 89.69 -49.25 36.35
N VAL A 1154 90.02 -48.93 35.10
CA VAL A 1154 91.07 -47.94 34.73
C VAL A 1154 90.72 -46.55 35.25
N ASP A 1155 89.49 -46.08 35.05
CA ASP A 1155 89.00 -44.81 35.59
C ASP A 1155 88.99 -44.80 37.14
N SER A 1156 88.98 -45.97 37.81
CA SER A 1156 89.12 -46.08 39.27
C SER A 1156 90.59 -46.04 39.73
N ILE A 1157 91.52 -46.54 38.91
CA ILE A 1157 92.96 -46.60 39.19
C ILE A 1157 93.65 -45.25 38.93
N ASP A 1158 93.28 -44.54 37.86
CA ASP A 1158 93.83 -43.19 37.56
C ASP A 1158 93.58 -42.20 38.70
N VAL A 1159 92.55 -42.43 39.50
CA VAL A 1159 92.14 -41.57 40.63
C VAL A 1159 92.98 -41.84 41.86
N LEU A 1160 93.48 -43.06 42.04
CA LEU A 1160 94.46 -43.37 43.07
C LEU A 1160 95.81 -42.69 42.77
N SER A 1161 96.11 -42.44 41.49
CA SER A 1161 97.34 -41.77 41.05
C SER A 1161 97.26 -40.24 41.06
N SER A 1162 96.06 -39.65 41.01
CA SER A 1162 95.84 -38.19 40.94
C SER A 1162 95.67 -37.50 42.31
N VAL A 1163 96.04 -38.14 43.42
CA VAL A 1163 95.95 -37.55 44.78
C VAL A 1163 97.33 -37.06 45.25
N PRO A 1164 97.65 -35.75 45.21
CA PRO A 1164 98.71 -35.19 46.03
C PRO A 1164 98.22 -35.01 47.47
N ALA A 1165 99.04 -35.45 48.42
CA ALA A 1165 98.83 -35.26 49.85
C ALA A 1165 98.59 -33.77 50.19
N ARG A 1166 97.40 -33.44 50.69
CA ARG A 1166 97.20 -32.30 51.58
C ARG A 1166 96.25 -32.68 52.71
N GLN A 1167 96.72 -32.29 53.88
CA GLN A 1167 96.25 -32.60 55.21
C GLN A 1167 94.77 -32.33 55.45
N MET A 1168 94.24 -33.16 56.35
CA MET A 1168 93.11 -32.87 57.22
C MET A 1168 93.11 -31.41 57.68
N ASP A 1169 91.94 -30.78 57.61
CA ASP A 1169 91.43 -30.08 58.78
C ASP A 1169 89.92 -30.31 58.89
N SER A 1170 89.58 -30.68 60.12
CA SER A 1170 88.28 -30.97 60.70
C SER A 1170 87.34 -29.76 60.71
N SER A 1171 86.05 -29.98 60.52
CA SER A 1171 85.05 -29.76 61.59
C SER A 1171 83.64 -30.12 61.12
N SER A 1172 83.04 -31.01 61.90
CA SER A 1172 81.67 -31.51 61.87
C SER A 1172 80.61 -30.45 62.22
N SER A 1173 79.54 -30.40 61.42
CA SER A 1173 78.13 -30.32 61.87
C SER A 1173 77.22 -30.74 60.72
#